data_AF-A0AAW7X8D3-F1
#
_entry.id   AF-A0AAW7X8D3-F1
#
_cell.length_a   1.000
_cell.length_b   1.000
_cell.length_c   1.000
_cell.angle_alpha   90.00
_cell.angle_beta   90.00
_cell.angle_gamma   90.00
#
_symmetry.space_group_name_H-M   'P 1'
#
loop_
_entity.id
_entity.type
_entity.pdbx_description
1 polymer ?
#
loop_
_entity_poly.entity_id
_entity_poly.type
_entity_poly.pdbx_seq_one_letter_code
_entity_poly.pdbx_strand_id
1 'polypeptide(L)'
;MSNKAVPTDPHARREAEKYENPIASRELILEYLEQADGPMSHRALCRALKLTDEDHIEALRRRLIAMERDGQLVSNRKGAYGSVNKMDLIRGKVQGHRDGFGFVIPTDGSDDIYVSNREMRKVFSGDEVLVRADGYDIKGRREGAIVEVLVHNTQTVVGKYFNEGGIHFVRPDNPRIGHDIMLPADQTNGAKPGQIVEAEVVRQPERRRPPSGSIKAVLGDHMAPGMEIDVAIRSYDLPHEWPKALEAEIAAYGREVEEADKLNRHDLRKLPFVTIDGEDARDFDDAVYCEPLKSGGWRLYVAIADVSHYVAVGSELDKEATSRGNSVYFPDYVLPMLPEVLSNGLCSLNPDVDRLCMVCEMTISAKGKVSSYAFFEAVMHSHARLTYTQVGKVLAERGNKNSGARKQYAKLLPQLDALHDLYTIFREQRDLRGAIDFETKETRILFDENRKIKDIVPVERNDAHKLIEECMLAANVSAAKFLSSLEVPALYRVHEGPKAEKIALLHEYLGELGLSMRGSDEVTPQDYQYVLEQIEGRPDAHIIQMVMLRSMNQAVYQADNKGHFGLAYSEYAHFTSPIRRYPDLLVHRAIRSVIRSNLDTNKVKRVEQTPVVAKETFYPYTPGDLASLGEQCSTTERRADEATRDVMSWLKCEYLQDKVGDEFEGVVSAVTGFGLFVELSDVYVEGLVHITALPQDYYHFEPARHRLVGERTRTTFKLGDALTVRVVRVDLDERKIDFELIGAKTGRKAKPKASSKAKAMAKDYEAAQARKPRKRKPKANLPEPAAPVKKASAASRIIAGVKNAAANLLGRGKAKKAVEDAPIKKAKPSDTKATQERKSTSVESANAGEKAKPKSRAGRSRPKARSKAQPKKGAKGEASAAPKARGASAKKTAKPTSKPISKPKPGAKAAAKPKAKTKPAAKARTTKKPAAKRAAPRKPE
;
A
#
# COMPACT_ATOMS: atom_id res chain seq x y z
N MET A 1 -48.09 29.46 1.94
CA MET A 1 -47.43 28.19 1.59
C MET A 1 -48.51 27.24 1.09
N SER A 2 -48.35 26.75 -0.13
CA SER A 2 -49.31 25.85 -0.79
C SER A 2 -49.42 24.53 -0.04
N ASN A 3 -50.65 24.03 0.11
CA ASN A 3 -51.02 22.79 0.78
C ASN A 3 -50.58 21.60 -0.10
N LYS A 4 -49.27 21.29 -0.13
CA LYS A 4 -48.76 20.06 -0.76
C LYS A 4 -49.24 18.86 0.06
N ALA A 5 -49.90 17.91 -0.59
CA ALA A 5 -50.28 16.64 0.02
C ALA A 5 -49.05 15.99 0.68
N VAL A 6 -49.23 15.40 1.87
CA VAL A 6 -48.16 14.63 2.52
C VAL A 6 -47.81 13.48 1.57
N PRO A 7 -46.56 13.37 1.08
CA PRO A 7 -46.18 12.29 0.19
C PRO A 7 -46.43 10.95 0.88
N THR A 8 -47.06 10.01 0.17
CA THR A 8 -47.30 8.66 0.68
C THR A 8 -45.96 7.95 0.82
N ASP A 9 -45.57 7.56 2.04
CA ASP A 9 -44.31 6.87 2.29
C ASP A 9 -44.28 5.53 1.52
N PRO A 10 -43.43 5.38 0.49
CA PRO A 10 -43.38 4.16 -0.33
C PRO A 10 -42.87 2.95 0.47
N HIS A 11 -42.26 3.17 1.64
CA HIS A 11 -41.70 2.15 2.51
C HIS A 11 -42.41 2.01 3.86
N ALA A 12 -43.58 2.64 4.05
CA ALA A 12 -44.36 2.53 5.29
C ALA A 12 -44.63 1.08 5.73
N ARG A 13 -44.89 0.19 4.76
CA ARG A 13 -45.15 -1.25 5.04
C ARG A 13 -43.93 -1.97 5.61
N ARG A 14 -42.71 -1.60 5.16
CA ARG A 14 -41.43 -2.14 5.65
C ARG A 14 -41.13 -1.68 7.08
N GLU A 15 -41.45 -0.43 7.39
CA GLU A 15 -41.25 0.10 8.75
C GLU A 15 -42.28 -0.48 9.73
N ALA A 16 -43.53 -0.72 9.28
CA ALA A 16 -44.59 -1.33 10.08
C ALA A 16 -44.35 -2.81 10.42
N GLU A 17 -43.55 -3.53 9.63
CA GLU A 17 -43.14 -4.92 9.92
C GLU A 17 -42.04 -4.99 10.99
N LYS A 18 -41.28 -3.92 11.20
CA LYS A 18 -40.11 -3.89 12.10
C LYS A 18 -40.40 -3.23 13.45
N TYR A 19 -41.43 -2.39 13.55
CA TYR A 19 -41.72 -1.60 14.74
C TYR A 19 -43.22 -1.54 15.03
N GLU A 20 -43.61 -1.70 16.30
CA GLU A 20 -45.01 -1.58 16.75
C GLU A 20 -45.62 -0.19 16.50
N ASN A 21 -44.78 0.85 16.42
CA ASN A 21 -45.21 2.22 16.11
C ASN A 21 -44.33 2.84 15.00
N PRO A 22 -44.65 2.61 13.71
CA PRO A 22 -43.79 2.99 12.59
C PRO A 22 -43.75 4.51 12.38
N ILE A 23 -42.54 5.04 12.21
CA ILE A 23 -42.27 6.45 11.89
C ILE A 23 -41.87 6.57 10.40
N ALA A 24 -41.91 7.79 9.85
CA ALA A 24 -41.49 8.07 8.47
C ALA A 24 -40.14 7.41 8.13
N SER A 25 -40.07 6.80 6.94
CA SER A 25 -38.86 6.17 6.40
C SER A 25 -37.74 7.20 6.21
N ARG A 26 -36.49 6.71 6.21
CA ARG A 26 -35.30 7.57 6.01
C ARG A 26 -35.37 8.27 4.64
N GLU A 27 -35.85 7.54 3.65
CA GLU A 27 -36.02 7.94 2.27
C GLU A 27 -37.04 9.09 2.15
N LEU A 28 -38.19 8.99 2.82
CA LEU A 28 -39.20 10.05 2.84
C LEU A 28 -38.67 11.34 3.51
N ILE A 29 -37.92 11.20 4.61
CA ILE A 29 -37.33 12.35 5.32
C ILE A 29 -36.31 13.08 4.43
N LEU A 30 -35.45 12.32 3.73
CA LEU A 30 -34.48 12.87 2.78
C LEU A 30 -35.17 13.57 1.62
N GLU A 31 -36.18 12.93 1.02
CA GLU A 31 -36.96 13.52 -0.08
C GLU A 31 -37.60 14.86 0.33
N TYR A 32 -38.17 14.92 1.55
CA TYR A 32 -38.81 16.15 2.04
C TYR A 32 -37.80 17.28 2.26
N LEU A 33 -36.62 16.96 2.80
CA LEU A 33 -35.53 17.92 2.98
C LEU A 33 -34.90 18.35 1.65
N GLU A 34 -34.88 17.46 0.65
CA GLU A 34 -34.45 17.76 -0.72
C GLU A 34 -35.46 18.58 -1.51
N GLN A 35 -36.76 18.51 -1.20
CA GLN A 35 -37.77 19.35 -1.83
C GLN A 35 -38.00 20.69 -1.11
N ALA A 36 -37.45 20.86 0.10
CA ALA A 36 -37.58 22.09 0.88
C ALA A 36 -36.71 23.23 0.32
N ASP A 37 -37.17 24.48 0.53
CA ASP A 37 -36.45 25.71 0.16
C ASP A 37 -35.21 25.99 1.05
N GLY A 38 -34.97 25.15 2.07
CA GLY A 38 -33.82 25.24 2.96
C GLY A 38 -33.91 24.27 4.16
N PRO A 39 -32.91 24.27 5.05
CA PRO A 39 -32.85 23.36 6.20
C PRO A 39 -34.05 23.53 7.14
N MET A 40 -34.63 22.43 7.62
CA MET A 40 -35.84 22.42 8.44
C MET A 40 -35.55 21.98 9.88
N SER A 41 -36.03 22.74 10.87
CA SER A 41 -35.99 22.33 12.28
C SER A 41 -36.82 21.06 12.54
N HIS A 42 -36.49 20.29 13.59
CA HIS A 42 -37.31 19.15 14.05
C HIS A 42 -38.80 19.53 14.18
N ARG A 43 -39.11 20.69 14.75
CA ARG A 43 -40.49 21.21 14.86
C ARG A 43 -41.14 21.53 13.51
N ALA A 44 -40.36 21.88 12.50
CA ALA A 44 -40.87 22.11 11.15
C ALA A 44 -41.13 20.78 10.43
N LEU A 45 -40.25 19.78 10.62
CA LEU A 45 -40.44 18.42 10.09
C LEU A 45 -41.63 17.70 10.75
N CYS A 46 -41.80 17.80 12.07
CA CYS A 46 -43.01 17.25 12.74
C CYS A 46 -44.30 17.85 12.16
N ARG A 47 -44.32 19.17 11.91
CA ARG A 47 -45.48 19.84 11.29
C ARG A 47 -45.70 19.41 9.85
N ALA A 48 -44.63 19.29 9.08
CA ALA A 48 -44.68 18.88 7.68
C ALA A 48 -45.17 17.44 7.50
N LEU A 49 -44.73 16.54 8.39
CA LEU A 49 -45.13 15.12 8.43
C LEU A 49 -46.42 14.88 9.23
N LYS A 50 -47.08 15.96 9.71
CA LYS A 50 -48.33 15.92 10.50
C LYS A 50 -48.26 15.04 11.76
N LEU A 51 -47.09 14.97 12.39
CA LEU A 51 -46.88 14.25 13.64
C LEU A 51 -47.38 15.10 14.81
N THR A 52 -48.33 14.56 15.58
CA THR A 52 -48.95 15.23 16.73
C THR A 52 -48.82 14.45 18.03
N ASP A 53 -48.52 13.16 17.95
CA ASP A 53 -48.32 12.26 19.07
C ASP A 53 -46.90 12.39 19.66
N GLU A 54 -46.77 12.37 20.99
CA GLU A 54 -45.48 12.53 21.68
C GLU A 54 -44.48 11.41 21.33
N ASP A 55 -44.95 10.16 21.17
CA ASP A 55 -44.09 9.02 20.84
C ASP A 55 -43.56 9.14 19.41
N HIS A 56 -44.38 9.62 18.46
CA HIS A 56 -43.93 9.87 17.08
C HIS A 56 -42.96 11.05 16.96
N ILE A 57 -43.17 12.10 17.76
CA ILE A 57 -42.28 13.26 17.80
C ILE A 57 -40.89 12.86 18.30
N GLU A 58 -40.83 12.05 19.36
CA GLU A 58 -39.58 11.52 19.91
C GLU A 58 -38.96 10.46 19.00
N ALA A 59 -39.77 9.60 18.35
CA ALA A 59 -39.29 8.63 17.36
C ALA A 59 -38.64 9.32 16.16
N LEU A 60 -39.24 10.40 15.63
CA LEU A 60 -38.64 11.19 14.56
C LEU A 60 -37.33 11.83 15.02
N ARG A 61 -37.27 12.35 16.25
CA ARG A 61 -36.04 12.92 16.82
C ARG A 61 -34.91 11.90 16.84
N ARG A 62 -35.17 10.69 17.36
CA ARG A 62 -34.19 9.59 17.41
C ARG A 62 -33.76 9.15 16.01
N ARG A 63 -34.69 9.12 15.04
CA ARG A 63 -34.36 8.81 13.65
C ARG A 63 -33.50 9.89 12.98
N LEU A 64 -33.80 11.17 13.19
CA LEU A 64 -32.96 12.26 12.70
C LEU A 64 -31.54 12.20 13.30
N ILE A 65 -31.41 11.90 14.59
CA ILE A 65 -30.11 11.69 15.25
C ILE A 65 -29.37 10.49 14.64
N ALA A 66 -30.07 9.38 14.38
CA ALA A 66 -29.46 8.22 13.72
C ALA A 66 -29.04 8.52 12.27
N MET A 67 -29.84 9.28 11.52
CA MET A 67 -29.52 9.70 10.16
C MET A 67 -28.36 10.71 10.10
N GLU A 68 -28.25 11.59 11.10
CA GLU A 68 -27.12 12.51 11.27
C GLU A 68 -25.84 11.73 11.60
N ARG A 69 -25.91 10.77 12.54
CA ARG A 69 -24.79 9.86 12.84
C ARG A 69 -24.35 9.04 11.62
N ASP A 70 -25.30 8.57 10.82
CA ASP A 70 -25.03 7.79 9.63
C ASP A 70 -24.59 8.67 8.43
N GLY A 71 -24.46 10.00 8.63
CA GLY A 71 -23.95 10.96 7.64
C GLY A 71 -24.92 11.28 6.50
N GLN A 72 -26.22 11.03 6.68
CA GLN A 72 -27.25 11.26 5.66
C GLN A 72 -27.80 12.69 5.70
N LEU A 73 -27.75 13.34 6.87
CA LEU A 73 -28.25 14.69 7.14
C LEU A 73 -27.24 15.45 8.01
N VAL A 74 -27.27 16.78 7.95
CA VAL A 74 -26.49 17.65 8.85
C VAL A 74 -27.40 18.64 9.53
N SER A 75 -27.22 18.84 10.84
CA SER A 75 -27.86 19.94 11.56
C SER A 75 -27.00 21.20 11.56
N ASN A 76 -27.61 22.35 11.26
CA ASN A 76 -26.92 23.63 11.39
C ASN A 76 -26.95 24.14 12.86
N ARG A 77 -26.23 25.23 13.13
CA ARG A 77 -26.18 25.86 14.48
C ARG A 77 -27.54 26.28 15.07
N LYS A 78 -28.61 26.32 14.25
CA LYS A 78 -29.97 26.64 14.68
C LYS A 78 -30.82 25.38 14.92
N GLY A 79 -30.22 24.19 14.87
CA GLY A 79 -30.91 22.90 15.03
C GLY A 79 -31.84 22.54 13.86
N ALA A 80 -31.54 23.07 12.66
CA ALA A 80 -32.28 22.73 11.44
C ALA A 80 -31.47 21.77 10.58
N TYR A 81 -32.14 20.70 10.13
CA TYR A 81 -31.57 19.59 9.37
C TYR A 81 -31.66 19.87 7.87
N GLY A 82 -30.64 19.48 7.11
CA GLY A 82 -30.71 19.45 5.65
C GLY A 82 -29.96 18.24 5.08
N SER A 83 -30.28 17.92 3.83
CA SER A 83 -29.58 16.86 3.06
C SER A 83 -28.16 17.31 2.73
N VAL A 84 -27.20 16.39 2.89
CA VAL A 84 -25.76 16.57 2.60
C VAL A 84 -25.56 17.01 1.15
N ASN A 85 -26.31 16.40 0.21
CA ASN A 85 -26.24 16.66 -1.23
C ASN A 85 -26.62 18.10 -1.61
N LYS A 86 -27.57 18.71 -0.88
CA LYS A 86 -28.02 20.10 -1.13
C LYS A 86 -27.13 21.15 -0.49
N MET A 87 -26.17 20.76 0.35
CA MET A 87 -25.26 21.66 1.06
C MET A 87 -23.84 21.67 0.48
N ASP A 88 -23.63 21.06 -0.71
CA ASP A 88 -22.32 20.87 -1.34
C ASP A 88 -21.28 20.23 -0.39
N LEU A 89 -21.76 19.31 0.45
CA LEU A 89 -20.94 18.55 1.39
C LEU A 89 -20.58 17.20 0.78
N ILE A 90 -19.30 16.86 0.87
CA ILE A 90 -18.74 15.63 0.34
C ILE A 90 -18.30 14.81 1.54
N ARG A 91 -18.76 13.56 1.60
CA ARG A 91 -18.25 12.58 2.58
C ARG A 91 -16.92 12.03 2.06
N GLY A 92 -15.94 11.92 2.95
CA GLY A 92 -14.67 11.30 2.60
C GLY A 92 -13.81 10.96 3.80
N LYS A 93 -12.72 10.24 3.55
CA LYS A 93 -11.75 9.83 4.57
C LYS A 93 -10.56 10.79 4.56
N VAL A 94 -10.15 11.25 5.74
CA VAL A 94 -8.98 12.13 5.91
C VAL A 94 -7.71 11.33 5.71
N GLN A 95 -6.79 11.84 4.91
CA GLN A 95 -5.43 11.35 4.76
C GLN A 95 -4.45 12.47 5.14
N GLY A 96 -3.77 12.32 6.28
CA GLY A 96 -2.78 13.29 6.74
C GLY A 96 -1.47 13.23 5.94
N HIS A 97 -0.77 14.36 5.86
CA HIS A 97 0.57 14.49 5.30
C HIS A 97 1.57 14.92 6.37
N ARG A 98 2.85 14.52 6.20
CA ARG A 98 3.94 14.81 7.15
C ARG A 98 4.17 16.30 7.42
N ASP A 99 3.83 17.15 6.45
CA ASP A 99 3.97 18.62 6.55
C ASP A 99 2.77 19.28 7.27
N GLY A 100 1.83 18.48 7.77
CA GLY A 100 0.67 18.92 8.54
C GLY A 100 -0.58 19.26 7.73
N PHE A 101 -0.51 19.33 6.39
CA PHE A 101 -1.71 19.36 5.54
C PHE A 101 -2.27 17.95 5.36
N GLY A 102 -3.39 17.81 4.64
CA GLY A 102 -3.91 16.51 4.28
C GLY A 102 -4.83 16.58 3.06
N PHE A 103 -5.48 15.47 2.77
CA PHE A 103 -6.50 15.34 1.76
C PHE A 103 -7.74 14.68 2.36
N VAL A 104 -8.90 14.93 1.78
CA VAL A 104 -10.10 14.11 2.00
C VAL A 104 -10.33 13.35 0.72
N ILE A 105 -10.27 12.02 0.81
CA ILE A 105 -10.56 11.09 -0.28
C ILE A 105 -12.07 10.88 -0.29
N PRO A 106 -12.80 11.40 -1.29
CA PRO A 106 -14.25 11.32 -1.34
C PRO A 106 -14.76 9.88 -1.48
N THR A 107 -15.84 9.53 -0.77
CA THR A 107 -16.47 8.20 -0.91
C THR A 107 -17.22 8.01 -2.23
N ASP A 108 -17.50 9.11 -2.94
CA ASP A 108 -18.16 9.09 -4.25
C ASP A 108 -17.18 8.87 -5.42
N GLY A 109 -15.87 8.71 -5.13
CA GLY A 109 -14.82 8.52 -6.12
C GLY A 109 -14.42 9.78 -6.88
N SER A 110 -14.88 10.97 -6.45
CA SER A 110 -14.41 12.24 -7.02
C SER A 110 -12.98 12.57 -6.59
N ASP A 111 -12.35 13.54 -7.27
CA ASP A 111 -10.97 13.94 -7.00
C ASP A 111 -10.75 14.37 -5.53
N ASP A 112 -9.60 13.99 -4.99
CA ASP A 112 -9.13 14.33 -3.65
C ASP A 112 -9.23 15.83 -3.34
N ILE A 113 -9.69 16.13 -2.14
CA ILE A 113 -9.91 17.50 -1.69
C ILE A 113 -8.78 17.90 -0.75
N TYR A 114 -8.00 18.90 -1.12
CA TYR A 114 -6.91 19.42 -0.29
C TYR A 114 -7.44 20.04 1.00
N VAL A 115 -6.83 19.66 2.12
CA VAL A 115 -7.14 20.18 3.46
C VAL A 115 -5.90 20.88 4.03
N SER A 116 -6.04 22.17 4.32
CA SER A 116 -4.94 22.97 4.87
C SER A 116 -4.53 22.52 6.29
N ASN A 117 -3.31 22.88 6.73
CA ASN A 117 -2.83 22.60 8.10
C ASN A 117 -3.78 23.12 9.19
N ARG A 118 -4.55 24.17 8.90
CA ARG A 118 -5.52 24.73 9.85
C ARG A 118 -6.72 23.81 10.05
N GLU A 119 -7.17 23.17 8.98
CA GLU A 119 -8.33 22.27 8.99
C GLU A 119 -7.94 20.90 9.54
N MET A 120 -6.74 20.40 9.22
CA MET A 120 -6.16 19.19 9.83
C MET A 120 -6.02 19.25 11.35
N ARG A 121 -6.07 20.44 11.96
CA ARG A 121 -6.09 20.57 13.43
C ARG A 121 -7.37 20.03 14.10
N LYS A 122 -8.42 19.73 13.32
CA LYS A 122 -9.72 19.26 13.85
C LYS A 122 -9.87 17.74 13.84
N VAL A 123 -8.94 17.03 13.22
CA VAL A 123 -9.09 15.62 12.86
C VAL A 123 -7.78 14.88 12.98
N PHE A 124 -7.87 13.56 13.05
CA PHE A 124 -6.74 12.69 12.79
C PHE A 124 -6.77 12.16 11.36
N SER A 125 -5.61 11.69 10.89
CA SER A 125 -5.57 10.88 9.68
C SER A 125 -6.41 9.63 9.88
N GLY A 126 -7.20 9.26 8.88
CA GLY A 126 -8.12 8.13 8.93
C GLY A 126 -9.55 8.47 9.31
N ASP A 127 -9.83 9.63 9.91
CA ASP A 127 -11.20 10.03 10.28
C ASP A 127 -12.12 10.15 9.05
N GLU A 128 -13.39 9.80 9.21
CA GLU A 128 -14.41 10.08 8.19
C GLU A 128 -15.08 11.42 8.46
N VAL A 129 -15.14 12.27 7.44
CA VAL A 129 -15.59 13.65 7.57
C VAL A 129 -16.58 14.04 6.49
N LEU A 130 -17.36 15.08 6.80
CA LEU A 130 -18.04 15.90 5.80
C LEU A 130 -17.20 17.14 5.54
N VAL A 131 -16.80 17.31 4.27
CA VAL A 131 -16.03 18.44 3.79
C VAL A 131 -16.86 19.29 2.85
N ARG A 132 -16.79 20.61 2.99
CA ARG A 132 -17.33 21.54 1.99
C ARG A 132 -16.18 21.98 1.09
N ALA A 133 -16.32 21.83 -0.22
CA ALA A 133 -15.34 22.35 -1.17
C ALA A 133 -15.48 23.89 -1.22
N ASP A 134 -14.49 24.61 -0.71
CA ASP A 134 -14.47 26.08 -0.56
C ASP A 134 -13.75 26.79 -1.74
N GLY A 135 -13.48 26.06 -2.84
CA GLY A 135 -12.89 26.61 -4.07
C GLY A 135 -11.66 25.84 -4.52
N TYR A 136 -10.72 26.54 -5.18
CA TYR A 136 -9.44 25.99 -5.61
C TYR A 136 -8.28 26.75 -4.94
N ASP A 137 -7.21 26.04 -4.58
CA ASP A 137 -5.99 26.63 -4.05
C ASP A 137 -5.21 27.40 -5.14
N ILE A 138 -4.12 28.07 -4.75
CA ILE A 138 -3.25 28.83 -5.66
C ILE A 138 -2.65 27.94 -6.78
N LYS A 139 -2.63 26.61 -6.58
CA LYS A 139 -2.13 25.61 -7.53
C LYS A 139 -3.26 24.94 -8.34
N GLY A 140 -4.51 25.42 -8.23
CA GLY A 140 -5.66 24.90 -8.97
C GLY A 140 -6.24 23.58 -8.43
N ARG A 141 -5.95 23.19 -7.19
CA ARG A 141 -6.51 21.98 -6.54
C ARG A 141 -7.73 22.33 -5.70
N ARG A 142 -8.74 21.45 -5.66
CA ARG A 142 -9.95 21.68 -4.84
C ARG A 142 -9.56 21.79 -3.37
N GLU A 143 -9.89 22.90 -2.72
CA GLU A 143 -9.66 23.12 -1.29
C GLU A 143 -10.95 22.86 -0.50
N GLY A 144 -10.84 22.18 0.64
CA GLY A 144 -11.96 21.78 1.48
C GLY A 144 -11.86 22.29 2.91
N ALA A 145 -13.00 22.69 3.47
CA ALA A 145 -13.16 22.96 4.89
C ALA A 145 -13.95 21.83 5.57
N ILE A 146 -13.38 21.27 6.63
CA ILE A 146 -14.02 20.22 7.42
C ILE A 146 -15.17 20.84 8.21
N VAL A 147 -16.38 20.35 7.91
CA VAL A 147 -17.62 20.79 8.54
C VAL A 147 -17.89 19.95 9.78
N GLU A 148 -17.82 18.63 9.65
CA GLU A 148 -18.15 17.69 10.71
C GLU A 148 -17.32 16.40 10.57
N VAL A 149 -17.01 15.76 11.71
CA VAL A 149 -16.40 14.44 11.76
C VAL A 149 -17.49 13.43 12.03
N LEU A 150 -17.71 12.51 11.10
CA LEU A 150 -18.72 11.47 11.20
C LEU A 150 -18.24 10.31 12.06
N VAL A 151 -16.99 9.88 11.83
CA VAL A 151 -16.37 8.75 12.53
C VAL A 151 -14.94 9.11 12.91
N HIS A 152 -14.64 9.01 14.20
CA HIS A 152 -13.28 9.09 14.70
C HIS A 152 -12.64 7.70 14.64
N ASN A 153 -11.67 7.53 13.75
CA ASN A 153 -11.03 6.23 13.53
C ASN A 153 -9.74 6.07 14.35
N THR A 154 -9.10 7.18 14.75
CA THR A 154 -7.91 7.12 15.61
C THR A 154 -8.32 7.11 17.08
N GLN A 155 -8.31 5.92 17.68
CA GLN A 155 -8.60 5.73 19.13
C GLN A 155 -7.34 5.48 19.95
N THR A 156 -6.30 4.94 19.34
CA THR A 156 -4.99 4.75 19.96
C THR A 156 -3.90 5.35 19.08
N VAL A 157 -2.82 5.81 19.71
CA VAL A 157 -1.67 6.42 19.04
C VAL A 157 -0.41 5.88 19.69
N VAL A 158 0.48 5.30 18.87
CA VAL A 158 1.83 4.97 19.30
C VAL A 158 2.74 6.17 19.14
N GLY A 159 3.58 6.40 20.15
CA GLY A 159 4.53 7.48 20.11
C GLY A 159 5.48 7.48 21.29
N LYS A 160 6.37 8.47 21.29
CA LYS A 160 7.37 8.65 22.33
C LYS A 160 6.83 9.57 23.41
N TYR A 161 6.93 9.14 24.65
CA TYR A 161 6.45 9.90 25.80
C TYR A 161 7.48 10.94 26.27
N PHE A 162 7.03 12.17 26.51
CA PHE A 162 7.85 13.28 26.98
C PHE A 162 7.27 13.92 28.24
N ASN A 163 8.16 14.50 29.04
CA ASN A 163 7.82 15.37 30.17
C ASN A 163 8.74 16.60 30.13
N GLU A 164 8.18 17.74 29.74
CA GLU A 164 8.90 19.01 29.62
C GLU A 164 8.24 20.05 30.52
N GLY A 165 8.96 20.53 31.53
CA GLY A 165 8.43 21.56 32.44
C GLY A 165 7.15 21.15 33.18
N GLY A 166 6.93 19.85 33.40
CA GLY A 166 5.72 19.30 34.04
C GLY A 166 4.54 19.09 33.07
N ILE A 167 4.73 19.35 31.78
CA ILE A 167 3.75 19.03 30.73
C ILE A 167 4.06 17.63 30.20
N HIS A 168 3.09 16.74 30.33
CA HIS A 168 3.17 15.36 29.87
C HIS A 168 2.48 15.22 28.52
N PHE A 169 3.15 14.64 27.54
CA PHE A 169 2.56 14.40 26.23
C PHE A 169 3.21 13.21 25.52
N VAL A 170 2.50 12.65 24.55
CA VAL A 170 3.01 11.64 23.62
C VAL A 170 3.12 12.26 22.25
N ARG A 171 4.32 12.25 21.68
CA ARG A 171 4.55 12.63 20.29
C ARG A 171 4.34 11.40 19.41
N PRO A 172 3.36 11.42 18.49
CA PRO A 172 3.10 10.29 17.60
C PRO A 172 4.33 9.90 16.78
N ASP A 173 4.54 8.59 16.57
CA ASP A 173 5.55 8.10 15.64
C ASP A 173 5.10 8.27 14.17
N ASN A 174 3.81 8.07 13.88
CA ASN A 174 3.27 8.29 12.56
C ASN A 174 3.31 9.80 12.19
N PRO A 175 4.12 10.22 11.20
CA PRO A 175 4.29 11.64 10.88
C PRO A 175 3.03 12.27 10.26
N ARG A 176 2.04 11.47 9.83
CA ARG A 176 0.74 11.96 9.34
C ARG A 176 -0.14 12.48 10.49
N ILE A 177 0.22 12.21 11.75
CA ILE A 177 -0.47 12.71 12.95
C ILE A 177 0.33 13.90 13.51
N GLY A 178 -0.04 15.11 13.11
CA GLY A 178 0.65 16.35 13.52
C GLY A 178 0.31 16.87 14.92
N HIS A 179 -0.32 16.06 15.78
CA HIS A 179 -0.76 16.48 17.12
C HIS A 179 -0.03 15.70 18.21
N ASP A 180 0.58 16.40 19.16
CA ASP A 180 1.01 15.80 20.42
C ASP A 180 -0.24 15.46 21.26
N ILE A 181 -0.31 14.24 21.81
CA ILE A 181 -1.39 13.78 22.68
C ILE A 181 -1.09 14.21 24.11
N MET A 182 -1.84 15.17 24.64
CA MET A 182 -1.61 15.69 25.98
C MET A 182 -2.07 14.68 27.05
N LEU A 183 -1.25 14.47 28.07
CA LEU A 183 -1.54 13.55 29.16
C LEU A 183 -1.72 14.30 30.50
N PRO A 184 -2.74 13.96 31.29
CA PRO A 184 -2.74 14.27 32.71
C PRO A 184 -1.56 13.59 33.43
N ALA A 185 -0.99 14.23 34.45
CA ALA A 185 0.19 13.71 35.16
C ALA A 185 -0.04 12.35 35.84
N ASP A 186 -1.28 12.07 36.25
CA ASP A 186 -1.73 10.81 36.86
C ASP A 186 -2.04 9.70 35.84
N GLN A 187 -2.10 10.02 34.55
CA GLN A 187 -2.48 9.09 33.46
C GLN A 187 -1.28 8.63 32.62
N THR A 188 -0.10 8.61 33.23
CA THR A 188 1.16 8.23 32.58
C THR A 188 1.47 6.73 32.66
N ASN A 189 0.69 5.96 33.42
CA ASN A 189 0.88 4.52 33.64
C ASN A 189 2.33 4.12 34.00
N GLY A 190 3.05 5.00 34.70
CA GLY A 190 4.44 4.77 35.11
C GLY A 190 5.49 4.89 33.99
N ALA A 191 5.11 5.36 32.80
CA ALA A 191 6.03 5.59 31.70
C ALA A 191 7.14 6.57 32.08
N LYS A 192 8.36 6.29 31.61
CA LYS A 192 9.52 7.16 31.76
C LYS A 192 9.73 7.98 30.49
N PRO A 193 10.13 9.26 30.57
CA PRO A 193 10.40 10.06 29.38
C PRO A 193 11.38 9.36 28.43
N GLY A 194 11.07 9.39 27.14
CA GLY A 194 11.82 8.72 26.07
C GLY A 194 11.35 7.30 25.75
N GLN A 195 10.46 6.70 26.55
CA GLN A 195 9.88 5.40 26.25
C GLN A 195 8.80 5.49 25.16
N ILE A 196 8.68 4.41 24.40
CA ILE A 196 7.61 4.21 23.44
C ILE A 196 6.38 3.68 24.17
N VAL A 197 5.25 4.32 23.92
CA VAL A 197 3.98 4.05 24.60
C VAL A 197 2.84 4.02 23.59
N GLU A 198 1.81 3.26 23.94
CA GLU A 198 0.51 3.32 23.28
C GLU A 198 -0.40 4.22 24.13
N ALA A 199 -0.80 5.36 23.58
CA ALA A 199 -1.74 6.28 24.20
C ALA A 199 -3.16 6.00 23.70
N GLU A 200 -4.11 5.88 24.61
CA GLU A 200 -5.54 5.89 24.30
C GLU A 200 -6.03 7.34 24.23
N VAL A 201 -6.69 7.70 23.13
CA VAL A 201 -7.25 9.04 22.90
C VAL A 201 -8.58 9.14 23.65
N VAL A 202 -8.54 9.75 24.84
CA VAL A 202 -9.75 10.04 25.64
C VAL A 202 -10.52 11.22 25.04
N ARG A 203 -9.82 12.18 24.44
CA ARG A 203 -10.42 13.34 23.79
C ARG A 203 -9.80 13.59 22.43
N GLN A 204 -10.67 13.59 21.43
CA GLN A 204 -10.35 13.85 20.03
C GLN A 204 -9.95 15.32 19.78
N PRO A 205 -9.17 15.61 18.72
CA PRO A 205 -8.69 16.95 18.43
C PRO A 205 -9.86 17.90 18.09
N GLU A 206 -9.79 19.13 18.58
CA GLU A 206 -10.73 20.19 18.23
C GLU A 206 -9.96 21.43 17.79
N ARG A 207 -10.60 22.32 17.02
CA ARG A 207 -9.97 23.55 16.47
C ARG A 207 -9.15 24.38 17.46
N ARG A 208 -9.50 24.37 18.75
CA ARG A 208 -8.86 25.17 19.81
C ARG A 208 -8.34 24.34 20.98
N ARG A 209 -8.43 23.01 20.91
CA ARG A 209 -8.03 22.14 22.01
C ARG A 209 -7.21 20.98 21.45
N PRO A 210 -5.97 20.77 21.93
CA PRO A 210 -5.21 19.61 21.53
C PRO A 210 -5.92 18.34 22.00
N PRO A 211 -5.68 17.20 21.32
CA PRO A 211 -6.16 15.92 21.81
C PRO A 211 -5.53 15.60 23.16
N SER A 212 -6.25 14.83 23.98
CA SER A 212 -5.75 14.38 25.28
C SER A 212 -6.06 12.91 25.51
N GLY A 213 -5.22 12.23 26.26
CA GLY A 213 -5.32 10.79 26.44
C GLY A 213 -4.75 10.28 27.75
N SER A 214 -4.63 8.95 27.81
CA SER A 214 -3.97 8.21 28.88
C SER A 214 -3.06 7.16 28.28
N ILE A 215 -1.97 6.82 28.96
CA ILE A 215 -1.09 5.72 28.51
C ILE A 215 -1.78 4.39 28.79
N LYS A 216 -2.15 3.68 27.73
CA LYS A 216 -2.74 2.34 27.78
C LYS A 216 -1.68 1.29 28.07
N ALA A 217 -0.56 1.35 27.37
CA ALA A 217 0.55 0.42 27.53
C ALA A 217 1.91 1.11 27.35
N VAL A 218 2.91 0.68 28.13
CA VAL A 218 4.32 1.03 27.91
C VAL A 218 4.92 -0.10 27.10
N LEU A 219 5.30 0.18 25.85
CA LEU A 219 5.85 -0.83 24.94
C LEU A 219 7.31 -1.11 25.29
N GLY A 220 8.08 -0.07 25.62
CA GLY A 220 9.45 -0.24 26.11
C GLY A 220 10.34 0.95 25.82
N ASP A 221 11.65 0.71 25.92
CA ASP A 221 12.66 1.70 25.57
C ASP A 221 12.78 1.80 24.05
N HIS A 222 12.99 3.01 23.53
CA HIS A 222 13.09 3.28 22.10
C HIS A 222 14.15 2.44 21.37
N MET A 223 15.19 2.00 22.07
CA MET A 223 16.31 1.21 21.52
C MET A 223 16.20 -0.29 21.86
N ALA A 224 15.05 -0.76 22.35
CA ALA A 224 14.86 -2.18 22.62
C ALA A 224 14.78 -2.97 21.30
N PRO A 225 15.48 -4.12 21.17
CA PRO A 225 15.41 -4.93 19.95
C PRO A 225 13.97 -5.34 19.61
N GLY A 226 13.55 -5.14 18.36
CA GLY A 226 12.20 -5.44 17.89
C GLY A 226 11.19 -4.30 18.06
N MET A 227 11.56 -3.21 18.74
CA MET A 227 10.71 -2.03 18.93
C MET A 227 10.35 -1.38 17.59
N GLU A 228 11.28 -1.37 16.64
CA GLU A 228 11.11 -0.84 15.29
C GLU A 228 9.93 -1.51 14.56
N ILE A 229 9.78 -2.82 14.73
CA ILE A 229 8.69 -3.61 14.13
C ILE A 229 7.37 -3.32 14.85
N ASP A 230 7.37 -3.37 16.18
CA ASP A 230 6.17 -3.13 16.99
C ASP A 230 5.58 -1.73 16.79
N VAL A 231 6.45 -0.73 16.63
CA VAL A 231 6.08 0.65 16.29
C VAL A 231 5.52 0.70 14.88
N ALA A 232 6.20 0.12 13.87
CA ALA A 232 5.73 0.15 12.50
C ALA A 232 4.36 -0.52 12.33
N ILE A 233 4.14 -1.69 12.96
CA ILE A 233 2.84 -2.39 12.95
C ILE A 233 1.71 -1.47 13.40
N ARG A 234 1.92 -0.70 14.46
CA ARG A 234 0.88 0.18 15.03
C ARG A 234 0.79 1.52 14.32
N SER A 235 1.91 2.13 13.94
CA SER A 235 1.95 3.41 13.21
C SER A 235 1.29 3.32 11.85
N TYR A 236 1.44 2.18 11.15
CA TYR A 236 0.82 1.92 9.85
C TYR A 236 -0.53 1.20 9.96
N ASP A 237 -1.06 0.97 11.17
CA ASP A 237 -2.35 0.29 11.40
C ASP A 237 -2.44 -1.06 10.68
N LEU A 238 -1.38 -1.88 10.83
CA LEU A 238 -1.33 -3.24 10.32
C LEU A 238 -2.12 -4.16 11.28
N PRO A 239 -3.13 -4.91 10.79
CA PRO A 239 -3.84 -5.87 11.62
C PRO A 239 -2.87 -6.96 12.09
N HIS A 240 -2.72 -7.08 13.41
CA HIS A 240 -1.76 -8.03 14.02
C HIS A 240 -2.37 -8.94 15.07
N GLU A 241 -3.46 -8.53 15.70
CA GLU A 241 -4.21 -9.39 16.63
C GLU A 241 -5.20 -10.27 15.86
N TRP A 242 -5.35 -11.52 16.30
CA TRP A 242 -6.36 -12.43 15.76
C TRP A 242 -7.69 -12.23 16.50
N PRO A 243 -8.82 -12.03 15.80
CA PRO A 243 -10.12 -11.97 16.45
C PRO A 243 -10.46 -13.28 17.17
N LYS A 244 -11.10 -13.20 18.36
CA LYS A 244 -11.52 -14.41 19.12
C LYS A 244 -12.42 -15.36 18.33
N ALA A 245 -13.24 -14.83 17.42
CA ALA A 245 -14.10 -15.63 16.56
C ALA A 245 -13.27 -16.47 15.56
N LEU A 246 -12.20 -15.88 15.03
CA LEU A 246 -11.23 -16.57 14.18
C LEU A 246 -10.43 -17.60 14.98
N GLU A 247 -9.98 -17.28 16.20
CA GLU A 247 -9.32 -18.25 17.09
C GLU A 247 -10.20 -19.50 17.33
N ALA A 248 -11.50 -19.30 17.51
CA ALA A 248 -12.46 -20.39 17.65
C ALA A 248 -12.65 -21.19 16.35
N GLU A 249 -12.66 -20.53 15.19
CA GLU A 249 -12.71 -21.19 13.87
C GLU A 249 -11.47 -22.08 13.66
N ILE A 250 -10.26 -21.56 13.94
CA ILE A 250 -9.03 -22.29 13.66
C ILE A 250 -8.74 -23.43 14.65
N ALA A 251 -9.32 -23.40 15.85
CA ALA A 251 -9.16 -24.46 16.84
C ALA A 251 -9.71 -25.81 16.37
N ALA A 252 -10.54 -25.82 15.33
CA ALA A 252 -11.09 -27.04 14.73
C ALA A 252 -10.11 -27.75 13.78
N TYR A 253 -9.06 -27.09 13.29
CA TYR A 253 -8.15 -27.69 12.31
C TYR A 253 -7.21 -28.72 12.94
N GLY A 254 -7.11 -29.87 12.28
CA GLY A 254 -6.08 -30.88 12.54
C GLY A 254 -4.70 -30.50 12.00
N ARG A 255 -3.74 -31.42 12.14
CA ARG A 255 -2.37 -31.27 11.60
C ARG A 255 -2.20 -31.84 10.20
N GLU A 256 -3.10 -32.73 9.80
CA GLU A 256 -3.05 -33.48 8.55
C GLU A 256 -4.34 -33.26 7.77
N VAL A 257 -4.25 -33.44 6.45
CA VAL A 257 -5.40 -33.37 5.55
C VAL A 257 -6.34 -34.53 5.83
N GLU A 258 -7.62 -34.24 6.06
CA GLU A 258 -8.63 -35.29 6.29
C GLU A 258 -8.85 -36.15 5.05
N GLU A 259 -9.10 -37.45 5.23
CA GLU A 259 -9.35 -38.37 4.11
C GLU A 259 -10.59 -37.98 3.28
N ALA A 260 -11.57 -37.33 3.91
CA ALA A 260 -12.76 -36.82 3.22
C ALA A 260 -12.41 -35.69 2.22
N ASP A 261 -11.44 -34.83 2.55
CA ASP A 261 -11.03 -33.71 1.71
C ASP A 261 -10.19 -34.13 0.50
N LYS A 262 -9.65 -35.36 0.53
CA LYS A 262 -8.90 -35.97 -0.58
C LYS A 262 -9.81 -36.49 -1.70
N LEU A 263 -11.12 -36.61 -1.44
CA LEU A 263 -12.10 -37.10 -2.43
C LEU A 263 -12.30 -36.10 -3.59
N ASN A 264 -12.65 -36.61 -4.77
CA ASN A 264 -12.89 -35.82 -5.98
C ASN A 264 -11.70 -34.94 -6.41
N ARG A 265 -10.47 -35.41 -6.15
CA ARG A 265 -9.22 -34.75 -6.51
C ARG A 265 -8.32 -35.69 -7.28
N HIS A 266 -7.52 -35.14 -8.18
CA HIS A 266 -6.51 -35.93 -8.90
C HIS A 266 -5.39 -36.36 -7.93
N ASP A 267 -5.02 -37.64 -7.95
CA ASP A 267 -3.90 -38.14 -7.15
C ASP A 267 -2.58 -37.93 -7.91
N LEU A 268 -1.79 -36.96 -7.43
CA LEU A 268 -0.46 -36.64 -7.97
C LEU A 268 0.67 -37.02 -7.01
N ARG A 269 0.40 -37.77 -5.94
CA ARG A 269 1.39 -38.09 -4.89
C ARG A 269 2.60 -38.88 -5.38
N LYS A 270 2.51 -39.50 -6.56
CA LYS A 270 3.62 -40.22 -7.20
C LYS A 270 4.48 -39.36 -8.13
N LEU A 271 4.02 -38.16 -8.49
CA LEU A 271 4.83 -37.22 -9.24
C LEU A 271 5.84 -36.57 -8.29
N PRO A 272 7.13 -36.46 -8.67
CA PRO A 272 8.19 -36.05 -7.76
C PRO A 272 8.19 -34.53 -7.51
N PHE A 273 7.08 -33.91 -7.11
CA PHE A 273 7.05 -32.47 -6.83
C PHE A 273 8.13 -32.05 -5.82
N VAL A 274 8.73 -30.89 -6.07
CA VAL A 274 9.67 -30.24 -5.13
C VAL A 274 9.24 -28.80 -4.85
N THR A 275 9.55 -28.33 -3.65
CA THR A 275 9.44 -26.93 -3.23
C THR A 275 10.85 -26.32 -3.21
N ILE A 276 11.02 -25.07 -3.69
CA ILE A 276 12.31 -24.39 -3.77
C ILE A 276 12.13 -22.95 -3.29
N ASP A 277 12.62 -22.67 -2.07
CA ASP A 277 12.34 -21.43 -1.36
C ASP A 277 13.59 -20.86 -0.67
N GLY A 278 13.45 -19.72 0.01
CA GLY A 278 14.50 -19.20 0.89
C GLY A 278 14.71 -20.09 2.13
N GLU A 279 15.89 -20.03 2.75
CA GLU A 279 16.23 -20.81 3.94
C GLU A 279 15.23 -20.62 5.09
N ASP A 280 14.74 -19.39 5.26
CA ASP A 280 13.88 -18.97 6.36
C ASP A 280 12.38 -19.14 6.07
N ALA A 281 12.01 -19.48 4.83
CA ALA A 281 10.62 -19.72 4.45
C ALA A 281 10.01 -20.92 5.19
N ARG A 282 8.72 -20.83 5.50
CA ARG A 282 7.93 -21.88 6.19
C ARG A 282 6.57 -22.14 5.52
N ASP A 283 6.11 -21.18 4.74
CA ASP A 283 4.87 -21.12 4.01
C ASP A 283 5.10 -21.40 2.52
N PHE A 284 5.26 -22.67 2.18
CA PHE A 284 5.53 -23.12 0.81
C PHE A 284 4.24 -23.10 -0.02
N ASP A 285 4.03 -22.01 -0.77
CA ASP A 285 2.85 -21.82 -1.62
C ASP A 285 2.88 -22.71 -2.87
N ASP A 286 4.06 -22.94 -3.46
CA ASP A 286 4.19 -23.55 -4.77
C ASP A 286 5.16 -24.75 -4.79
N ALA A 287 4.81 -25.72 -5.62
CA ALA A 287 5.65 -26.86 -5.95
C ALA A 287 5.67 -27.10 -7.46
N VAL A 288 6.85 -27.45 -7.98
CA VAL A 288 7.07 -27.59 -9.43
C VAL A 288 7.52 -28.99 -9.82
N TYR A 289 7.04 -29.43 -10.97
CA TYR A 289 7.50 -30.64 -11.64
C TYR A 289 7.39 -30.44 -13.15
N CYS A 290 8.41 -30.87 -13.91
CA CYS A 290 8.31 -30.88 -15.36
C CYS A 290 8.93 -32.14 -15.97
N GLU A 291 8.45 -32.48 -17.16
CA GLU A 291 8.94 -33.60 -17.96
C GLU A 291 9.00 -33.23 -19.45
N PRO A 292 9.99 -33.72 -20.20
CA PRO A 292 10.03 -33.54 -21.65
C PRO A 292 8.97 -34.44 -22.30
N LEU A 293 8.32 -33.92 -23.35
CA LEU A 293 7.34 -34.69 -24.13
C LEU A 293 8.02 -35.44 -25.27
N LYS A 294 7.56 -36.67 -25.55
CA LYS A 294 8.06 -37.49 -26.67
C LYS A 294 7.95 -36.80 -28.03
N SER A 295 6.93 -35.95 -28.20
CA SER A 295 6.69 -35.14 -29.41
C SER A 295 7.59 -33.90 -29.52
N GLY A 296 8.49 -33.68 -28.54
CA GLY A 296 9.19 -32.42 -28.35
C GLY A 296 8.39 -31.45 -27.46
N GLY A 297 9.12 -30.54 -26.81
CA GLY A 297 8.57 -29.63 -25.80
C GLY A 297 8.51 -30.25 -24.41
N TRP A 298 7.71 -29.66 -23.53
CA TRP A 298 7.64 -29.96 -22.11
C TRP A 298 6.21 -30.00 -21.59
N ARG A 299 6.00 -30.76 -20.54
CA ARG A 299 4.84 -30.63 -19.66
C ARG A 299 5.31 -30.08 -18.32
N LEU A 300 4.72 -28.97 -17.89
CA LEU A 300 4.99 -28.32 -16.61
C LEU A 300 3.77 -28.42 -15.73
N TYR A 301 3.98 -28.85 -14.49
CA TYR A 301 3.00 -28.81 -13.41
C TYR A 301 3.45 -27.78 -12.40
N VAL A 302 2.58 -26.82 -12.12
CA VAL A 302 2.70 -25.88 -11.02
C VAL A 302 1.55 -26.17 -10.06
N ALA A 303 1.87 -26.78 -8.92
CA ALA A 303 0.92 -27.09 -7.87
C ALA A 303 0.97 -25.99 -6.81
N ILE A 304 -0.16 -25.34 -6.55
CA ILE A 304 -0.28 -24.25 -5.59
C ILE A 304 -1.12 -24.70 -4.40
N ALA A 305 -0.73 -24.31 -3.18
CA ALA A 305 -1.46 -24.52 -1.95
C ALA A 305 -2.96 -24.20 -2.12
N ASP A 306 -3.84 -25.16 -1.77
CA ASP A 306 -5.28 -25.00 -1.94
C ASP A 306 -5.93 -24.21 -0.79
N VAL A 307 -5.55 -22.95 -0.65
CA VAL A 307 -6.04 -22.08 0.44
C VAL A 307 -7.54 -21.85 0.35
N SER A 308 -8.10 -21.79 -0.86
CA SER A 308 -9.54 -21.60 -1.08
C SER A 308 -10.42 -22.73 -0.54
N HIS A 309 -9.84 -23.90 -0.28
CA HIS A 309 -10.53 -25.00 0.39
C HIS A 309 -10.72 -24.74 1.89
N TYR A 310 -9.68 -24.20 2.56
CA TYR A 310 -9.71 -23.95 4.00
C TYR A 310 -10.35 -22.60 4.34
N VAL A 311 -10.17 -21.58 3.50
CA VAL A 311 -10.69 -20.21 3.72
C VAL A 311 -11.97 -20.01 2.93
N ALA A 312 -13.10 -20.45 3.50
CA ALA A 312 -14.42 -20.34 2.89
C ALA A 312 -14.92 -18.89 2.80
N VAL A 313 -15.67 -18.56 1.75
CA VAL A 313 -16.20 -17.19 1.56
C VAL A 313 -17.09 -16.79 2.74
N GLY A 314 -16.82 -15.63 3.33
CA GLY A 314 -17.57 -15.08 4.45
C GLY A 314 -17.24 -15.69 5.82
N SER A 315 -16.29 -16.62 5.93
CA SER A 315 -15.80 -17.11 7.22
C SER A 315 -14.97 -16.05 7.97
N GLU A 316 -14.63 -16.27 9.24
CA GLU A 316 -13.82 -15.30 9.99
C GLU A 316 -12.39 -15.24 9.43
N LEU A 317 -11.85 -16.38 8.97
CA LEU A 317 -10.61 -16.42 8.20
C LEU A 317 -10.68 -15.55 6.94
N ASP A 318 -11.77 -15.61 6.17
CA ASP A 318 -11.91 -14.80 4.95
C ASP A 318 -12.00 -13.30 5.25
N LYS A 319 -12.77 -12.92 6.27
CA LYS A 319 -12.88 -11.52 6.70
C LYS A 319 -11.53 -10.96 7.13
N GLU A 320 -10.78 -11.72 7.92
CA GLU A 320 -9.46 -11.30 8.38
C GLU A 320 -8.43 -11.28 7.24
N ALA A 321 -8.42 -12.28 6.36
CA ALA A 321 -7.56 -12.31 5.18
C ALA A 321 -7.85 -11.13 4.24
N THR A 322 -9.12 -10.75 4.09
CA THR A 322 -9.53 -9.55 3.34
C THR A 322 -8.98 -8.28 3.99
N SER A 323 -9.15 -8.15 5.32
CA SER A 323 -8.68 -7.00 6.12
C SER A 323 -7.16 -6.80 6.05
N ARG A 324 -6.40 -7.90 6.13
CA ARG A 324 -4.94 -7.91 6.00
C ARG A 324 -4.49 -7.67 4.56
N GLY A 325 -5.16 -8.31 3.59
CA GLY A 325 -4.90 -8.22 2.15
C GLY A 325 -3.65 -8.99 1.69
N ASN A 326 -2.56 -8.92 2.46
CA ASN A 326 -1.32 -9.64 2.22
C ASN A 326 -0.51 -9.84 3.51
N SER A 327 0.41 -10.80 3.50
CA SER A 327 1.42 -10.92 4.56
C SER A 327 2.42 -9.75 4.48
N VAL A 328 2.98 -9.34 5.61
CA VAL A 328 4.01 -8.29 5.71
C VAL A 328 5.31 -8.91 6.20
N TYR A 329 6.40 -8.72 5.44
CA TYR A 329 7.70 -9.34 5.69
C TYR A 329 8.67 -8.31 6.23
N PHE A 330 8.80 -8.25 7.56
CA PHE A 330 9.85 -7.49 8.22
C PHE A 330 11.14 -8.32 8.30
N PRO A 331 12.30 -7.68 8.55
CA PRO A 331 13.54 -8.41 8.80
C PRO A 331 13.39 -9.36 9.99
N ASP A 332 13.55 -10.67 9.74
CA ASP A 332 13.43 -11.75 10.74
C ASP A 332 12.06 -11.86 11.44
N TYR A 333 11.00 -11.28 10.85
CA TYR A 333 9.64 -11.38 11.38
C TYR A 333 8.60 -11.26 10.27
N VAL A 334 7.62 -12.16 10.27
CA VAL A 334 6.51 -12.14 9.32
C VAL A 334 5.22 -11.85 10.08
N LEU A 335 4.46 -10.88 9.60
CA LEU A 335 3.08 -10.68 9.99
C LEU A 335 2.18 -11.36 8.95
N PRO A 336 1.67 -12.57 9.20
CA PRO A 336 1.05 -13.37 8.15
C PRO A 336 -0.38 -12.92 7.86
N MET A 337 -0.81 -13.09 6.61
CA MET A 337 -2.21 -12.91 6.20
C MET A 337 -3.13 -13.97 6.83
N LEU A 338 -2.62 -15.20 6.96
CA LEU A 338 -3.34 -16.34 7.50
C LEU A 338 -2.64 -16.91 8.73
N PRO A 339 -3.38 -17.42 9.73
CA PRO A 339 -2.80 -18.05 10.92
C PRO A 339 -1.84 -19.20 10.57
N GLU A 340 -0.81 -19.37 11.40
CA GLU A 340 0.31 -20.29 11.17
C GLU A 340 -0.12 -21.75 11.04
N VAL A 341 -1.22 -22.14 11.69
CA VAL A 341 -1.81 -23.48 11.55
C VAL A 341 -2.21 -23.80 10.10
N LEU A 342 -2.59 -22.77 9.33
CA LEU A 342 -2.85 -22.87 7.89
C LEU A 342 -1.58 -22.56 7.10
N SER A 343 -1.01 -21.35 7.27
CA SER A 343 0.07 -20.85 6.42
C SER A 343 1.34 -21.69 6.48
N ASN A 344 1.75 -22.16 7.66
CA ASN A 344 2.92 -23.04 7.83
C ASN A 344 2.53 -24.53 7.91
N GLY A 345 1.24 -24.83 8.04
CA GLY A 345 0.70 -26.16 8.32
C GLY A 345 -0.04 -26.78 7.14
N LEU A 346 -1.37 -26.67 7.14
CA LEU A 346 -2.28 -27.35 6.20
C LEU A 346 -2.21 -26.82 4.76
N CYS A 347 -1.91 -25.54 4.57
CA CYS A 347 -1.75 -24.95 3.24
C CYS A 347 -0.32 -25.10 2.72
N SER A 348 0.69 -24.99 3.58
CA SER A 348 2.10 -25.15 3.20
C SER A 348 2.35 -26.53 2.58
N LEU A 349 2.96 -26.57 1.39
CA LEU A 349 3.31 -27.78 0.64
C LEU A 349 4.53 -28.50 1.23
N ASN A 350 4.47 -28.75 2.53
CA ASN A 350 5.52 -29.36 3.35
C ASN A 350 6.01 -30.71 2.78
N PRO A 351 7.32 -31.03 2.93
CA PRO A 351 7.89 -32.28 2.45
C PRO A 351 7.32 -33.49 3.20
N ASP A 352 7.25 -34.62 2.51
CA ASP A 352 6.90 -35.94 3.04
C ASP A 352 5.50 -36.05 3.68
N VAL A 353 4.59 -35.13 3.35
CA VAL A 353 3.19 -35.14 3.81
C VAL A 353 2.21 -34.83 2.68
N ASP A 354 1.02 -35.44 2.73
CA ASP A 354 -0.04 -35.19 1.76
C ASP A 354 -0.60 -33.77 1.93
N ARG A 355 -0.77 -33.06 0.81
CA ARG A 355 -1.31 -31.70 0.75
C ARG A 355 -2.30 -31.50 -0.38
N LEU A 356 -3.31 -30.70 -0.13
CA LEU A 356 -4.29 -30.28 -1.13
C LEU A 356 -3.70 -29.15 -1.96
N CYS A 357 -3.83 -29.25 -3.28
CA CYS A 357 -3.34 -28.22 -4.19
C CYS A 357 -4.32 -27.93 -5.33
N MET A 358 -4.26 -26.69 -5.82
CA MET A 358 -4.82 -26.25 -7.08
C MET A 358 -3.68 -26.28 -8.11
N VAL A 359 -3.83 -27.07 -9.17
CA VAL A 359 -2.75 -27.34 -10.13
C VAL A 359 -3.02 -26.62 -11.44
N CYS A 360 -1.99 -25.96 -11.97
CA CYS A 360 -1.91 -25.54 -13.36
C CYS A 360 -1.01 -26.53 -14.12
N GLU A 361 -1.58 -27.35 -15.00
CA GLU A 361 -0.82 -28.17 -15.94
C GLU A 361 -0.73 -27.44 -17.27
N MET A 362 0.49 -27.27 -17.77
CA MET A 362 0.79 -26.58 -19.02
C MET A 362 1.54 -27.50 -19.98
N THR A 363 1.14 -27.48 -21.25
CA THR A 363 1.95 -28.03 -22.35
C THR A 363 2.71 -26.89 -23.01
N ILE A 364 4.02 -27.06 -23.14
CA ILE A 364 4.94 -26.04 -23.63
C ILE A 364 5.64 -26.57 -24.87
N SER A 365 5.58 -25.81 -25.95
CA SER A 365 6.28 -26.16 -27.19
C SER A 365 7.81 -26.14 -27.00
N ALA A 366 8.55 -26.77 -27.92
CA ALA A 366 10.02 -26.73 -27.93
C ALA A 366 10.59 -25.29 -28.01
N LYS A 367 9.78 -24.31 -28.43
CA LYS A 367 10.15 -22.88 -28.47
C LYS A 367 9.68 -22.10 -27.23
N GLY A 368 9.25 -22.76 -26.15
CA GLY A 368 8.88 -22.09 -24.90
C GLY A 368 7.50 -21.43 -24.89
N LYS A 369 6.70 -21.55 -25.96
CA LYS A 369 5.32 -21.06 -25.96
C LYS A 369 4.39 -22.08 -25.29
N VAL A 370 3.59 -21.63 -24.32
CA VAL A 370 2.49 -22.41 -23.73
C VAL A 370 1.43 -22.65 -24.80
N SER A 371 1.26 -23.91 -25.22
CA SER A 371 0.31 -24.31 -26.27
C SER A 371 -1.07 -24.66 -25.72
N SER A 372 -1.13 -25.20 -24.51
CA SER A 372 -2.38 -25.47 -23.78
C SER A 372 -2.13 -25.47 -22.28
N TYR A 373 -3.19 -25.24 -21.52
CA TYR A 373 -3.18 -25.34 -20.05
C TYR A 373 -4.52 -25.90 -19.56
N ALA A 374 -4.51 -26.50 -18.37
CA ALA A 374 -5.72 -26.86 -17.66
C ALA A 374 -5.54 -26.72 -16.14
N PHE A 375 -6.61 -26.31 -15.46
CA PHE A 375 -6.66 -26.20 -14.01
C PHE A 375 -7.47 -27.33 -13.37
N PHE A 376 -7.01 -27.85 -12.23
CA PHE A 376 -7.73 -28.88 -11.49
C PHE A 376 -7.29 -28.97 -10.03
N GLU A 377 -8.14 -29.56 -9.20
CA GLU A 377 -7.85 -29.84 -7.80
C GLU A 377 -7.16 -31.20 -7.66
N ALA A 378 -6.12 -31.26 -6.82
CA ALA A 378 -5.30 -32.45 -6.62
C ALA A 378 -4.90 -32.66 -5.16
N VAL A 379 -4.40 -33.87 -4.89
CA VAL A 379 -3.62 -34.20 -3.69
C VAL A 379 -2.20 -34.50 -4.16
N MET A 380 -1.22 -33.85 -3.54
CA MET A 380 0.20 -34.03 -3.83
C MET A 380 1.00 -34.44 -2.60
N HIS A 381 2.22 -34.89 -2.85
CA HIS A 381 3.21 -35.23 -1.83
C HIS A 381 4.54 -34.62 -2.25
N SER A 382 5.04 -33.64 -1.50
CA SER A 382 6.31 -32.98 -1.82
C SER A 382 7.46 -33.93 -1.48
N HIS A 383 8.29 -34.27 -2.48
CA HIS A 383 9.37 -35.25 -2.34
C HIS A 383 10.67 -34.62 -1.83
N ALA A 384 10.75 -33.29 -1.81
CA ALA A 384 11.85 -32.56 -1.20
C ALA A 384 11.47 -31.10 -0.94
N ARG A 385 11.94 -30.58 0.20
CA ARG A 385 12.10 -29.15 0.44
C ARG A 385 13.52 -28.75 0.13
N LEU A 386 13.69 -27.91 -0.88
CA LEU A 386 14.98 -27.40 -1.34
C LEU A 386 15.08 -25.90 -1.11
N THR A 387 16.30 -25.38 -1.10
CA THR A 387 16.58 -23.94 -1.06
C THR A 387 17.13 -23.43 -2.37
N TYR A 388 16.93 -22.14 -2.67
CA TYR A 388 17.55 -21.51 -3.84
C TYR A 388 19.08 -21.65 -3.84
N THR A 389 19.73 -21.59 -2.67
CA THR A 389 21.18 -21.80 -2.57
C THR A 389 21.58 -23.23 -2.89
N GLN A 390 20.83 -24.24 -2.43
CA GLN A 390 21.12 -25.65 -2.74
C GLN A 390 20.94 -25.94 -4.24
N VAL A 391 19.82 -25.49 -4.81
CA VAL A 391 19.53 -25.72 -6.24
C VAL A 391 20.50 -24.94 -7.12
N GLY A 392 20.79 -23.67 -6.79
CA GLY A 392 21.78 -22.86 -7.50
C GLY A 392 23.15 -23.54 -7.57
N LYS A 393 23.61 -24.17 -6.48
CA LYS A 393 24.84 -24.98 -6.47
C LYS A 393 24.75 -26.21 -7.37
N VAL A 394 23.64 -26.95 -7.31
CA VAL A 394 23.41 -28.14 -8.16
C VAL A 394 23.42 -27.81 -9.65
N LEU A 395 22.87 -26.65 -10.02
CA LEU A 395 22.79 -26.16 -11.39
C LEU A 395 24.15 -25.63 -11.88
N ALA A 396 24.87 -24.87 -11.06
CA ALA A 396 26.22 -24.38 -11.39
C ALA A 396 27.21 -25.54 -11.64
N GLU A 397 27.04 -26.67 -10.96
CA GLU A 397 27.91 -27.85 -11.08
C GLU A 397 27.42 -28.88 -12.11
N ARG A 398 26.44 -28.54 -12.98
CA ARG A 398 25.79 -29.49 -13.90
C ARG A 398 26.77 -30.28 -14.78
N GLY A 399 27.87 -29.67 -15.21
CA GLY A 399 28.92 -30.32 -16.00
C GLY A 399 29.81 -31.30 -15.22
N ASN A 400 29.76 -31.31 -13.89
CA ASN A 400 30.62 -32.13 -13.03
C ASN A 400 29.83 -33.22 -12.30
N LYS A 401 29.73 -34.40 -12.92
CA LYS A 401 29.03 -35.57 -12.33
C LYS A 401 29.63 -36.06 -11.00
N ASN A 402 30.87 -35.70 -10.70
CA ASN A 402 31.57 -36.10 -9.47
C ASN A 402 31.39 -35.11 -8.31
N SER A 403 30.65 -34.02 -8.50
CA SER A 403 30.46 -32.98 -7.50
C SER A 403 29.73 -33.48 -6.25
N GLY A 404 30.05 -32.89 -5.10
CA GLY A 404 29.41 -33.24 -3.82
C GLY A 404 27.92 -32.92 -3.82
N ALA A 405 27.52 -31.76 -4.36
CA ALA A 405 26.12 -31.34 -4.38
C ALA A 405 25.27 -32.24 -5.30
N ARG A 406 25.75 -32.57 -6.51
CA ARG A 406 24.99 -33.43 -7.42
C ARG A 406 24.87 -34.87 -6.91
N LYS A 407 25.90 -35.38 -6.22
CA LYS A 407 25.82 -36.67 -5.52
C LYS A 407 24.78 -36.67 -4.41
N GLN A 408 24.71 -35.58 -3.62
CA GLN A 408 23.72 -35.44 -2.54
C GLN A 408 22.28 -35.49 -3.07
N TYR A 409 21.99 -34.83 -4.19
CA TYR A 409 20.64 -34.74 -4.77
C TYR A 409 20.43 -35.67 -5.98
N ALA A 410 21.20 -36.76 -6.10
CA ALA A 410 21.23 -37.63 -7.29
C ALA A 410 19.84 -38.09 -7.77
N LYS A 411 18.91 -38.38 -6.85
CA LYS A 411 17.55 -38.82 -7.16
C LYS A 411 16.67 -37.72 -7.79
N LEU A 412 16.96 -36.46 -7.49
CA LEU A 412 16.19 -35.30 -7.97
C LEU A 412 16.80 -34.66 -9.23
N LEU A 413 18.03 -35.04 -9.59
CA LEU A 413 18.73 -34.46 -10.75
C LEU A 413 17.92 -34.50 -12.06
N PRO A 414 17.23 -35.61 -12.42
CA PRO A 414 16.47 -35.62 -13.67
C PRO A 414 15.43 -34.51 -13.74
N GLN A 415 14.77 -34.21 -12.63
CA GLN A 415 13.77 -33.15 -12.55
C GLN A 415 14.40 -31.76 -12.46
N LEU A 416 15.44 -31.58 -11.65
CA LEU A 416 16.11 -30.28 -11.52
C LEU A 416 16.76 -29.84 -12.84
N ASP A 417 17.37 -30.79 -13.55
CA ASP A 417 17.95 -30.54 -14.88
C ASP A 417 16.84 -30.25 -15.92
N ALA A 418 15.72 -30.96 -15.86
CA ALA A 418 14.56 -30.72 -16.73
C ALA A 418 13.95 -29.33 -16.52
N LEU A 419 13.78 -28.90 -15.26
CA LEU A 419 13.29 -27.56 -14.93
C LEU A 419 14.26 -26.49 -15.42
N HIS A 420 15.56 -26.72 -15.30
CA HIS A 420 16.58 -25.81 -15.79
C HIS A 420 16.59 -25.70 -17.32
N ASP A 421 16.45 -26.81 -18.03
CA ASP A 421 16.33 -26.80 -19.49
C ASP A 421 15.09 -26.01 -19.92
N LEU A 422 13.96 -26.21 -19.25
CA LEU A 422 12.76 -25.43 -19.53
C LEU A 422 12.96 -23.93 -19.23
N TYR A 423 13.59 -23.58 -18.11
CA TYR A 423 13.92 -22.20 -17.75
C TYR A 423 14.75 -21.50 -18.83
N THR A 424 15.78 -22.15 -19.38
CA THR A 424 16.60 -21.53 -20.43
C THR A 424 15.76 -21.17 -21.67
N ILE A 425 14.78 -21.99 -22.03
CA ILE A 425 13.87 -21.73 -23.14
C ILE A 425 12.89 -20.59 -22.80
N PHE A 426 12.39 -20.54 -21.55
CA PHE A 426 11.56 -19.42 -21.10
C PHE A 426 12.32 -18.10 -21.11
N ARG A 427 13.60 -18.11 -20.75
CA ARG A 427 14.44 -16.91 -20.80
C ARG A 427 14.56 -16.35 -22.21
N GLU A 428 14.81 -17.21 -23.20
CA GLU A 428 14.80 -16.80 -24.61
C GLU A 428 13.45 -16.19 -25.03
N GLN A 429 12.33 -16.78 -24.60
CA GLN A 429 11.00 -16.21 -24.89
C GLN A 429 10.72 -14.89 -24.16
N ARG A 430 11.32 -14.69 -22.98
CA ARG A 430 11.23 -13.43 -22.22
C ARG A 430 11.96 -12.31 -22.94
N ASP A 431 13.17 -12.59 -23.42
CA ASP A 431 13.98 -11.62 -24.16
C ASP A 431 13.30 -11.27 -25.50
N LEU A 432 12.79 -12.26 -26.23
CA LEU A 432 12.03 -12.04 -27.48
C LEU A 432 10.73 -11.25 -27.27
N ARG A 433 10.08 -11.42 -26.11
CA ARG A 433 8.87 -10.67 -25.75
C ARG A 433 9.19 -9.23 -25.35
N GLY A 434 10.45 -8.89 -25.06
CA GLY A 434 10.87 -7.56 -24.61
C GLY A 434 10.44 -7.24 -23.19
N ALA A 435 10.34 -8.25 -22.31
CA ALA A 435 10.10 -8.00 -20.89
C ALA A 435 11.30 -7.28 -20.29
N ILE A 436 11.04 -6.27 -19.48
CA ILE A 436 12.09 -5.41 -18.93
C ILE A 436 12.69 -6.13 -17.72
N ASP A 437 14.02 -6.24 -17.69
CA ASP A 437 14.75 -6.89 -16.60
C ASP A 437 15.80 -5.91 -16.07
N PHE A 438 15.44 -5.19 -15.00
CA PHE A 438 16.39 -4.32 -14.30
C PHE A 438 17.18 -5.14 -13.27
N GLU A 439 18.50 -5.00 -13.30
CA GLU A 439 19.33 -5.54 -12.24
C GLU A 439 19.26 -4.61 -11.02
N THR A 440 18.46 -5.01 -10.04
CA THR A 440 18.41 -4.35 -8.73
C THR A 440 19.24 -5.14 -7.73
N LYS A 441 19.98 -4.44 -6.87
CA LYS A 441 20.72 -5.04 -5.75
C LYS A 441 19.87 -4.95 -4.51
N GLU A 442 19.18 -6.04 -4.19
CA GLU A 442 18.49 -6.18 -2.90
C GLU A 442 19.49 -6.49 -1.78
N THR A 443 19.14 -6.11 -0.55
CA THR A 443 19.99 -6.33 0.63
C THR A 443 19.23 -7.09 1.70
N ARG A 444 19.96 -7.91 2.47
CA ARG A 444 19.47 -8.66 3.60
C ARG A 444 20.24 -8.24 4.86
N ILE A 445 19.50 -7.98 5.93
CA ILE A 445 20.06 -7.71 7.25
C ILE A 445 20.34 -9.04 7.93
N LEU A 446 21.57 -9.21 8.43
CA LEU A 446 21.97 -10.34 9.26
C LEU A 446 21.99 -9.87 10.71
N PHE A 447 21.25 -10.58 11.58
CA PHE A 447 21.23 -10.31 13.01
C PHE A 447 22.21 -11.20 13.77
N ASP A 448 22.70 -10.73 14.91
CA ASP A 448 23.44 -11.52 15.89
C ASP A 448 22.49 -12.21 16.90
N GLU A 449 23.06 -12.95 17.86
CA GLU A 449 22.30 -13.67 18.90
C GLU A 449 21.47 -12.75 19.82
N ASN A 450 21.81 -11.45 19.88
CA ASN A 450 21.09 -10.45 20.67
C ASN A 450 20.06 -9.67 19.83
N ARG A 451 19.76 -10.12 18.60
CA ARG A 451 18.93 -9.43 17.61
C ARG A 451 19.45 -8.04 17.23
N LYS A 452 20.76 -7.80 17.33
CA LYS A 452 21.40 -6.60 16.80
C LYS A 452 21.89 -6.84 15.38
N ILE A 453 21.96 -5.77 14.59
CA ILE A 453 22.45 -5.84 13.22
C ILE A 453 23.94 -6.19 13.24
N LYS A 454 24.27 -7.37 12.70
CA LYS A 454 25.64 -7.81 12.49
C LYS A 454 26.20 -7.26 11.19
N ASP A 455 25.44 -7.38 10.11
CA ASP A 455 25.88 -6.98 8.77
C ASP A 455 24.68 -6.74 7.82
N ILE A 456 24.91 -5.98 6.75
CA ILE A 456 23.95 -5.76 5.67
C ILE A 456 24.59 -6.27 4.38
N VAL A 457 24.10 -7.40 3.87
CA VAL A 457 24.72 -8.10 2.74
C VAL A 457 23.83 -8.06 1.50
N PRO A 458 24.39 -7.98 0.28
CA PRO A 458 23.60 -8.09 -0.93
C PRO A 458 23.03 -9.50 -1.09
N VAL A 459 21.82 -9.60 -1.65
CA VAL A 459 21.19 -10.88 -1.99
C VAL A 459 21.57 -11.25 -3.43
N GLU A 460 22.17 -12.42 -3.61
CA GLU A 460 22.53 -12.92 -4.94
C GLU A 460 21.37 -13.68 -5.59
N ARG A 461 20.81 -13.10 -6.67
CA ARG A 461 19.78 -13.74 -7.50
C ARG A 461 20.43 -14.71 -8.51
N ASN A 462 20.42 -15.99 -8.18
CA ASN A 462 20.92 -17.08 -9.04
C ASN A 462 19.83 -17.71 -9.95
N ASP A 463 20.20 -18.66 -10.81
CA ASP A 463 19.29 -19.32 -11.75
C ASP A 463 18.15 -20.12 -11.09
N ALA A 464 18.30 -20.58 -9.85
CA ALA A 464 17.20 -21.25 -9.14
C ALA A 464 16.03 -20.29 -8.86
N HIS A 465 16.34 -19.04 -8.50
CA HIS A 465 15.32 -18.00 -8.31
C HIS A 465 14.60 -17.72 -9.63
N LYS A 466 15.37 -17.51 -10.71
CA LYS A 466 14.85 -17.17 -12.04
C LYS A 466 14.01 -18.31 -12.63
N LEU A 467 14.41 -19.56 -12.39
CA LEU A 467 13.67 -20.75 -12.82
C LEU A 467 12.28 -20.82 -12.17
N ILE A 468 12.20 -20.65 -10.85
CA ILE A 468 10.91 -20.64 -10.14
C ILE A 468 10.07 -19.46 -10.62
N GLU A 469 10.67 -18.27 -10.75
CA GLU A 469 9.98 -17.09 -11.28
C GLU A 469 9.33 -17.36 -12.64
N GLU A 470 10.06 -17.91 -13.62
CA GLU A 470 9.48 -18.20 -14.95
C GLU A 470 8.38 -19.26 -14.90
N CYS A 471 8.49 -20.27 -14.02
CA CYS A 471 7.42 -21.24 -13.81
C CYS A 471 6.14 -20.58 -13.26
N MET A 472 6.30 -19.69 -12.28
CA MET A 472 5.18 -18.94 -11.70
C MET A 472 4.58 -17.95 -12.69
N LEU A 473 5.40 -17.25 -13.48
CA LEU A 473 4.94 -16.36 -14.55
C LEU A 473 4.08 -17.12 -15.57
N ALA A 474 4.50 -18.31 -15.99
CA ALA A 474 3.74 -19.15 -16.91
C ALA A 474 2.36 -19.56 -16.34
N ALA A 475 2.31 -19.93 -15.05
CA ALA A 475 1.06 -20.26 -14.37
C ALA A 475 0.14 -19.04 -14.20
N ASN A 476 0.69 -17.89 -13.80
CA ASN A 476 -0.04 -16.62 -13.63
C ASN A 476 -0.65 -16.12 -14.95
N VAL A 477 0.10 -16.19 -16.06
CA VAL A 477 -0.42 -15.84 -17.40
C VAL A 477 -1.50 -16.84 -17.83
N SER A 478 -1.33 -18.13 -17.51
CA SER A 478 -2.35 -19.14 -17.81
C SER A 478 -3.64 -18.90 -17.01
N ALA A 479 -3.54 -18.45 -15.75
CA ALA A 479 -4.68 -18.07 -14.93
C ALA A 479 -5.38 -16.83 -15.48
N ALA A 480 -4.63 -15.78 -15.86
CA ALA A 480 -5.20 -14.59 -16.50
C ALA A 480 -5.96 -14.92 -17.79
N LYS A 481 -5.35 -15.75 -18.65
CA LYS A 481 -5.96 -16.28 -19.89
C LYS A 481 -7.20 -17.11 -19.62
N PHE A 482 -7.17 -17.92 -18.56
CA PHE A 482 -8.31 -18.73 -18.16
C PHE A 482 -9.50 -17.83 -17.83
N LEU A 483 -9.29 -16.84 -16.96
CA LEU A 483 -10.31 -15.90 -16.51
C LEU A 483 -10.88 -15.07 -17.66
N SER A 484 -10.01 -14.49 -18.50
CA SER A 484 -10.45 -13.63 -19.62
C SER A 484 -11.26 -14.42 -20.65
N SER A 485 -10.76 -15.58 -21.06
CA SER A 485 -11.39 -16.39 -22.11
C SER A 485 -12.73 -17.04 -21.74
N LEU A 486 -12.98 -17.21 -20.45
CA LEU A 486 -14.23 -17.74 -19.91
C LEU A 486 -15.13 -16.61 -19.38
N GLU A 487 -14.72 -15.35 -19.59
CA GLU A 487 -15.42 -14.14 -19.13
C GLU A 487 -15.77 -14.20 -17.64
N VAL A 488 -14.87 -14.78 -16.83
CA VAL A 488 -15.01 -14.82 -15.38
C VAL A 488 -14.46 -13.51 -14.84
N PRO A 489 -15.28 -12.65 -14.21
CA PRO A 489 -14.79 -11.42 -13.58
C PRO A 489 -13.73 -11.79 -12.54
N ALA A 490 -12.60 -11.09 -12.52
CA ALA A 490 -11.50 -11.37 -11.60
C ALA A 490 -10.58 -10.14 -11.47
N LEU A 491 -9.63 -10.20 -10.52
CA LEU A 491 -8.58 -9.21 -10.39
C LEU A 491 -7.37 -9.58 -11.27
N TYR A 492 -6.97 -8.64 -12.11
CA TYR A 492 -5.72 -8.67 -12.86
C TYR A 492 -4.66 -7.86 -12.12
N ARG A 493 -3.41 -8.26 -12.29
CA ARG A 493 -2.24 -7.49 -11.85
C ARG A 493 -1.82 -6.60 -13.02
N VAL A 494 -2.30 -5.37 -12.99
CA VAL A 494 -2.13 -4.39 -14.06
C VAL A 494 -0.90 -3.54 -13.80
N HIS A 495 -0.09 -3.35 -14.84
CA HIS A 495 1.00 -2.37 -14.84
C HIS A 495 0.88 -1.57 -16.15
N GLU A 496 0.25 -0.40 -16.07
CA GLU A 496 0.11 0.49 -17.22
C GLU A 496 1.47 1.09 -17.62
N GLY A 497 1.62 1.43 -18.90
CA GLY A 497 2.82 2.10 -19.40
C GLY A 497 3.05 3.46 -18.73
N PRO A 498 4.30 3.97 -18.75
CA PRO A 498 4.67 5.30 -18.23
C PRO A 498 3.75 6.42 -18.75
N LYS A 499 3.51 7.45 -17.93
CA LYS A 499 2.79 8.66 -18.36
C LYS A 499 3.61 9.47 -19.38
N ALA A 500 2.95 10.13 -20.33
CA ALA A 500 3.60 10.96 -21.36
C ALA A 500 4.60 11.99 -20.80
N GLU A 501 4.27 12.64 -19.68
CA GLU A 501 5.18 13.58 -19.00
C GLU A 501 6.49 12.92 -18.53
N LYS A 502 6.40 11.69 -17.99
CA LYS A 502 7.57 10.92 -17.55
C LYS A 502 8.39 10.41 -18.74
N ILE A 503 7.73 10.08 -19.85
CA ILE A 503 8.38 9.67 -21.11
C ILE A 503 9.17 10.83 -21.69
N ALA A 504 8.59 12.03 -21.77
CA ALA A 504 9.26 13.23 -22.27
C ALA A 504 10.54 13.55 -21.47
N LEU A 505 10.46 13.49 -20.13
CA LEU A 505 11.64 13.66 -19.26
C LEU A 505 12.70 12.58 -19.49
N LEU A 506 12.28 11.32 -19.70
CA LEU A 506 13.20 10.23 -20.00
C LEU A 506 13.89 10.43 -21.36
N HIS A 507 13.17 10.87 -22.40
CA HIS A 507 13.77 11.20 -23.70
C HIS A 507 14.78 12.34 -23.60
N GLU A 508 14.46 13.40 -22.87
CA GLU A 508 15.39 14.51 -22.65
C GLU A 508 16.68 14.02 -21.97
N TYR A 509 16.53 13.24 -20.88
CA TYR A 509 17.66 12.67 -20.15
C TYR A 509 18.53 11.75 -21.04
N LEU A 510 17.91 10.83 -21.78
CA LEU A 510 18.63 9.90 -22.67
C LEU A 510 19.33 10.63 -23.82
N GLY A 511 18.66 11.61 -24.43
CA GLY A 511 19.21 12.38 -25.55
C GLY A 511 20.49 13.13 -25.19
N GLU A 512 20.60 13.61 -23.95
CA GLU A 512 21.81 14.26 -23.46
C GLU A 512 23.00 13.31 -23.27
N LEU A 513 22.73 12.04 -23.00
CA LEU A 513 23.74 10.99 -22.94
C LEU A 513 24.13 10.46 -24.32
N GLY A 514 23.55 11.02 -25.39
CA GLY A 514 23.67 10.53 -26.76
C GLY A 514 22.95 9.21 -27.00
N LEU A 515 22.01 8.85 -26.11
CA LEU A 515 21.20 7.64 -26.22
C LEU A 515 19.87 7.98 -26.88
N SER A 516 19.34 7.03 -27.64
CA SER A 516 18.03 7.18 -28.27
C SER A 516 17.08 6.09 -27.79
N MET A 517 15.86 6.50 -27.46
CA MET A 517 14.74 5.59 -27.21
C MET A 517 13.80 5.68 -28.41
N ARG A 518 13.29 4.53 -28.85
CA ARG A 518 12.30 4.43 -29.92
C ARG A 518 10.91 4.79 -29.35
N GLY A 519 9.99 5.22 -30.23
CA GLY A 519 8.69 5.76 -29.83
C GLY A 519 8.77 7.23 -29.43
N SER A 520 7.66 7.97 -29.61
CA SER A 520 7.54 9.35 -29.13
C SER A 520 6.70 9.41 -27.86
N ASP A 521 5.38 9.29 -28.00
CA ASP A 521 4.44 9.47 -26.90
C ASP A 521 3.93 8.14 -26.33
N GLU A 522 3.93 7.08 -27.16
CA GLU A 522 3.59 5.72 -26.78
C GLU A 522 4.84 4.84 -26.91
N VAL A 523 5.45 4.55 -25.77
CA VAL A 523 6.61 3.64 -25.67
C VAL A 523 6.13 2.23 -25.39
N THR A 524 6.85 1.26 -25.93
CA THR A 524 6.66 -0.17 -25.70
C THR A 524 7.75 -0.72 -24.76
N PRO A 525 7.54 -1.89 -24.12
CA PRO A 525 8.59 -2.53 -23.34
C PRO A 525 9.88 -2.81 -24.13
N GLN A 526 9.75 -3.09 -25.43
CA GLN A 526 10.88 -3.28 -26.35
C GLN A 526 11.71 -2.01 -26.52
N ASP A 527 11.10 -0.83 -26.42
CA ASP A 527 11.83 0.44 -26.50
C ASP A 527 12.71 0.66 -25.27
N TYR A 528 12.26 0.22 -24.09
CA TYR A 528 13.09 0.17 -22.88
C TYR A 528 14.23 -0.83 -23.04
N GLN A 529 13.94 -2.03 -23.54
CA GLN A 529 14.96 -3.05 -23.80
C GLN A 529 16.04 -2.54 -24.76
N TYR A 530 15.65 -1.81 -25.81
CA TYR A 530 16.59 -1.18 -26.75
C TYR A 530 17.54 -0.18 -26.08
N VAL A 531 17.08 0.52 -25.04
CA VAL A 531 17.95 1.39 -24.24
C VAL A 531 18.86 0.55 -23.34
N LEU A 532 18.35 -0.53 -22.72
CA LEU A 532 19.14 -1.44 -21.90
C LEU A 532 20.31 -2.07 -22.68
N GLU A 533 20.08 -2.44 -23.95
CA GLU A 533 21.12 -2.96 -24.85
C GLU A 533 22.19 -1.89 -25.18
N GLN A 534 21.79 -0.63 -25.38
CA GLN A 534 22.74 0.46 -25.67
C GLN A 534 23.63 0.82 -24.47
N ILE A 535 23.16 0.56 -23.25
CA ILE A 535 23.89 0.90 -22.03
C ILE A 535 24.76 -0.24 -21.50
N GLU A 536 24.72 -1.40 -22.14
CA GLU A 536 25.55 -2.53 -21.74
C GLU A 536 27.04 -2.17 -21.75
N GLY A 537 27.74 -2.48 -20.65
CA GLY A 537 29.16 -2.15 -20.47
C GLY A 537 29.46 -0.67 -20.19
N ARG A 538 28.45 0.22 -20.15
CA ARG A 538 28.68 1.62 -19.77
C ARG A 538 28.90 1.78 -18.27
N PRO A 539 29.79 2.70 -17.83
CA PRO A 539 30.00 2.96 -16.40
C PRO A 539 28.76 3.55 -15.70
N ASP A 540 27.92 4.25 -16.44
CA ASP A 540 26.68 4.90 -15.97
C ASP A 540 25.42 4.05 -16.18
N ALA A 541 25.54 2.78 -16.59
CA ALA A 541 24.40 1.92 -16.91
C ALA A 541 23.38 1.81 -15.76
N HIS A 542 23.86 1.54 -14.55
CA HIS A 542 23.02 1.44 -13.34
C HIS A 542 22.21 2.73 -13.07
N ILE A 543 22.80 3.89 -13.38
CA ILE A 543 22.15 5.20 -13.22
C ILE A 543 20.99 5.35 -14.19
N ILE A 544 21.24 5.00 -15.45
CA ILE A 544 20.25 5.07 -16.52
C ILE A 544 19.10 4.11 -16.22
N GLN A 545 19.40 2.90 -15.77
CA GLN A 545 18.40 1.93 -15.31
C GLN A 545 17.53 2.48 -14.18
N MET A 546 18.11 3.18 -13.20
CA MET A 546 17.33 3.81 -12.12
C MET A 546 16.38 4.89 -12.63
N VAL A 547 16.81 5.73 -13.57
CA VAL A 547 15.94 6.77 -14.17
C VAL A 547 14.81 6.12 -14.99
N MET A 548 15.13 5.07 -15.75
CA MET A 548 14.14 4.27 -16.49
C MET A 548 13.14 3.58 -15.55
N LEU A 549 13.58 3.04 -14.42
CA LEU A 549 12.66 2.43 -13.45
C LEU A 549 11.74 3.49 -12.82
N ARG A 550 12.25 4.68 -12.52
CA ARG A 550 11.47 5.80 -11.96
C ARG A 550 10.45 6.40 -12.94
N SER A 551 10.65 6.24 -14.25
CA SER A 551 9.68 6.67 -15.26
C SER A 551 8.44 5.76 -15.29
N MET A 552 8.52 4.52 -14.80
CA MET A 552 7.41 3.57 -14.80
C MET A 552 6.30 3.92 -13.81
N ASN A 553 5.14 3.31 -14.02
CA ASN A 553 4.03 3.36 -13.07
C ASN A 553 4.15 2.20 -12.07
N GLN A 554 3.46 2.33 -10.94
CA GLN A 554 3.33 1.22 -10.00
C GLN A 554 2.26 0.24 -10.50
N ALA A 555 2.50 -1.06 -10.33
CA ALA A 555 1.50 -2.07 -10.62
C ALA A 555 0.39 -2.10 -9.55
N VAL A 556 -0.84 -2.41 -9.94
CA VAL A 556 -2.04 -2.39 -9.09
C VAL A 556 -2.95 -3.58 -9.40
N TYR A 557 -3.87 -3.89 -8.48
CA TYR A 557 -4.95 -4.86 -8.73
C TYR A 557 -6.18 -4.15 -9.27
N GLN A 558 -6.67 -4.57 -10.44
CA GLN A 558 -7.85 -4.01 -11.10
C GLN A 558 -8.69 -5.11 -11.74
N ALA A 559 -10.01 -4.91 -11.79
CA ALA A 559 -10.91 -5.83 -12.48
C ALA A 559 -10.80 -5.74 -14.01
N ASP A 560 -10.45 -4.56 -14.52
CA ASP A 560 -10.19 -4.33 -15.93
C ASP A 560 -8.78 -4.76 -16.30
N ASN A 561 -8.63 -5.55 -17.37
CA ASN A 561 -7.34 -6.03 -17.82
C ASN A 561 -6.71 -5.02 -18.80
N LYS A 562 -5.68 -4.32 -18.34
CA LYS A 562 -4.89 -3.39 -19.15
C LYS A 562 -3.46 -3.86 -19.42
N GLY A 563 -3.21 -5.15 -19.22
CA GLY A 563 -1.89 -5.76 -19.40
C GLY A 563 -0.87 -5.36 -18.34
N HIS A 564 0.36 -5.83 -18.55
CA HIS A 564 1.48 -5.63 -17.62
C HIS A 564 2.74 -5.20 -18.38
N PHE A 565 2.97 -3.89 -18.45
CA PHE A 565 4.04 -3.25 -19.21
C PHE A 565 5.42 -3.85 -18.90
N GLY A 566 5.84 -3.85 -17.62
CA GLY A 566 7.17 -4.33 -17.24
C GLY A 566 7.47 -5.80 -17.58
N LEU A 567 6.43 -6.65 -17.68
CA LEU A 567 6.58 -8.07 -18.02
C LEU A 567 6.27 -8.36 -19.51
N ALA A 568 5.85 -7.32 -20.24
CA ALA A 568 5.38 -7.37 -21.61
C ALA A 568 4.28 -8.43 -21.85
N TYR A 569 3.35 -8.57 -20.90
CA TYR A 569 2.17 -9.45 -21.05
C TYR A 569 0.90 -8.64 -21.32
N SER A 570 0.05 -9.13 -22.23
CA SER A 570 -1.27 -8.54 -22.52
C SER A 570 -2.29 -8.80 -21.41
N GLU A 571 -2.05 -9.83 -20.59
CA GLU A 571 -2.89 -10.21 -19.47
C GLU A 571 -2.03 -10.91 -18.42
N TYR A 572 -2.22 -10.54 -17.15
CA TYR A 572 -1.45 -11.10 -16.05
C TYR A 572 -2.27 -11.02 -14.75
N ALA A 573 -2.29 -12.10 -13.98
CA ALA A 573 -3.00 -12.19 -12.72
C ALA A 573 -2.17 -13.03 -11.74
N HIS A 574 -2.11 -12.62 -10.47
CA HIS A 574 -1.43 -13.42 -9.46
C HIS A 574 -2.30 -14.61 -9.05
N PHE A 575 -1.75 -15.81 -9.13
CA PHE A 575 -2.37 -17.09 -8.78
C PHE A 575 -1.50 -17.93 -7.82
N THR A 576 -0.19 -17.71 -7.83
CA THR A 576 0.80 -18.63 -7.28
C THR A 576 1.15 -18.41 -5.79
N SER A 577 0.50 -17.49 -5.08
CA SER A 577 0.81 -17.25 -3.66
C SER A 577 -0.42 -16.92 -2.78
N PRO A 578 -1.46 -17.77 -2.77
CA PRO A 578 -2.69 -17.53 -2.00
C PRO A 578 -2.52 -17.59 -0.48
N ILE A 579 -1.41 -18.14 0.06
CA ILE A 579 -1.15 -18.11 1.52
C ILE A 579 -0.89 -16.67 1.99
N ARG A 580 -0.27 -15.85 1.13
CA ARG A 580 0.24 -14.52 1.48
C ARG A 580 -0.36 -13.36 0.68
N ARG A 581 -1.26 -13.62 -0.28
CA ARG A 581 -1.94 -12.60 -1.08
C ARG A 581 -3.42 -12.94 -1.27
N TYR A 582 -4.30 -12.04 -0.85
CA TYR A 582 -5.74 -12.19 -1.02
C TYR A 582 -6.20 -12.19 -2.49
N PRO A 583 -5.60 -11.42 -3.42
CA PRO A 583 -5.93 -11.51 -4.84
C PRO A 583 -5.78 -12.93 -5.42
N ASP A 584 -4.72 -13.65 -5.06
CA ASP A 584 -4.51 -15.05 -5.48
C ASP A 584 -5.61 -15.96 -4.93
N LEU A 585 -6.04 -15.76 -3.68
CA LEU A 585 -7.17 -16.49 -3.09
C LEU A 585 -8.47 -16.26 -3.87
N LEU A 586 -8.72 -15.04 -4.34
CA LEU A 586 -9.86 -14.73 -5.22
C LEU A 586 -9.74 -15.44 -6.57
N VAL A 587 -8.56 -15.47 -7.17
CA VAL A 587 -8.32 -16.20 -8.43
C VAL A 587 -8.54 -17.71 -8.25
N HIS A 588 -8.09 -18.30 -7.13
CA HIS A 588 -8.37 -19.70 -6.79
C HIS A 588 -9.86 -19.99 -6.69
N ARG A 589 -10.61 -19.11 -6.02
CA ARG A 589 -12.08 -19.20 -5.92
C ARG A 589 -12.76 -19.12 -7.29
N ALA A 590 -12.30 -18.23 -8.16
CA ALA A 590 -12.81 -18.10 -9.53
C ALA A 590 -12.58 -19.40 -10.33
N ILE A 591 -11.35 -19.92 -10.30
CA ILE A 591 -10.99 -21.18 -10.98
C ILE A 591 -11.80 -22.36 -10.42
N ARG A 592 -11.89 -22.47 -9.09
CA ARG A 592 -12.68 -23.51 -8.40
C ARG A 592 -14.15 -23.48 -8.82
N SER A 593 -14.73 -22.28 -8.96
CA SER A 593 -16.13 -22.14 -9.39
C SER A 593 -16.38 -22.76 -10.77
N VAL A 594 -15.40 -22.71 -11.67
CA VAL A 594 -15.47 -23.36 -12.98
C VAL A 594 -15.23 -24.86 -12.87
N ILE A 595 -14.22 -25.30 -12.10
CA ILE A 595 -13.94 -26.73 -11.86
C ILE A 595 -15.18 -27.45 -11.31
N ARG A 596 -15.91 -26.82 -10.38
CA ARG A 596 -17.12 -27.37 -9.74
C ARG A 596 -18.42 -27.02 -10.48
N SER A 597 -18.34 -26.44 -11.67
CA SER A 597 -19.50 -26.20 -12.54
C SER A 597 -19.70 -27.32 -13.56
N ASN A 598 -20.83 -27.29 -14.27
CA ASN A 598 -21.11 -28.11 -15.44
C ASN A 598 -20.63 -27.49 -16.77
N LEU A 599 -19.81 -26.42 -16.72
CA LEU A 599 -19.28 -25.77 -17.93
C LEU A 599 -18.37 -26.74 -18.69
N ASP A 600 -18.75 -27.06 -19.92
CA ASP A 600 -17.94 -27.88 -20.82
C ASP A 600 -16.78 -27.04 -21.39
N THR A 601 -15.57 -27.35 -20.93
CA THR A 601 -14.35 -26.68 -21.36
C THR A 601 -13.16 -27.58 -21.15
N ASN A 602 -12.20 -27.55 -22.08
CA ASN A 602 -10.93 -28.27 -21.96
C ASN A 602 -9.92 -27.58 -21.02
N LYS A 603 -10.28 -26.42 -20.47
CA LYS A 603 -9.42 -25.62 -19.59
C LYS A 603 -9.45 -26.05 -18.13
N VAL A 604 -10.32 -26.99 -17.78
CA VAL A 604 -10.33 -27.63 -16.47
C VAL A 604 -10.29 -29.15 -16.62
N LYS A 605 -9.71 -29.84 -15.64
CA LYS A 605 -9.82 -31.30 -15.50
C LYS A 605 -10.65 -31.63 -14.27
N ARG A 606 -11.51 -32.63 -14.39
CA ARG A 606 -12.43 -33.06 -13.34
C ARG A 606 -12.28 -34.56 -13.14
N VAL A 607 -12.30 -35.01 -11.89
CA VAL A 607 -12.40 -36.44 -11.56
C VAL A 607 -13.83 -36.91 -11.84
N GLU A 608 -13.99 -38.15 -12.30
CA GLU A 608 -15.30 -38.77 -12.44
C GLU A 608 -16.03 -38.69 -11.09
N GLN A 609 -17.30 -38.24 -11.09
CA GLN A 609 -18.13 -37.98 -9.89
C GLN A 609 -17.86 -36.66 -9.13
N THR A 610 -17.08 -35.73 -9.69
CA THR A 610 -16.95 -34.37 -9.10
C THR A 610 -18.34 -33.71 -8.97
N PRO A 611 -18.77 -33.33 -7.75
CA PRO A 611 -20.08 -32.72 -7.54
C PRO A 611 -20.15 -31.34 -8.21
N VAL A 612 -21.28 -31.08 -8.87
CA VAL A 612 -21.61 -29.75 -9.38
C VAL A 612 -22.12 -28.90 -8.22
N VAL A 613 -21.52 -27.73 -8.04
CA VAL A 613 -21.82 -26.79 -6.95
C VAL A 613 -22.16 -25.43 -7.56
N ALA A 614 -23.12 -24.72 -6.97
CA ALA A 614 -23.50 -23.38 -7.41
C ALA A 614 -22.30 -22.43 -7.35
N LYS A 615 -22.10 -21.62 -8.39
CA LYS A 615 -20.97 -20.69 -8.54
C LYS A 615 -20.82 -19.79 -7.31
N GLU A 616 -21.94 -19.32 -6.78
CA GLU A 616 -22.05 -18.40 -5.66
C GLU A 616 -21.46 -18.97 -4.37
N THR A 617 -21.34 -20.30 -4.25
CA THR A 617 -20.70 -20.98 -3.11
C THR A 617 -19.22 -20.64 -3.02
N PHE A 618 -18.54 -20.53 -4.16
CA PHE A 618 -17.11 -20.26 -4.22
C PHE A 618 -16.80 -18.84 -4.67
N TYR A 619 -17.62 -18.26 -5.55
CA TYR A 619 -17.33 -17.00 -6.22
C TYR A 619 -18.58 -16.11 -6.38
N PRO A 620 -19.06 -15.48 -5.29
CA PRO A 620 -20.25 -14.61 -5.29
C PRO A 620 -19.97 -13.15 -5.69
N TYR A 621 -18.79 -12.83 -6.20
CA TYR A 621 -18.36 -11.45 -6.42
C TYR A 621 -18.99 -10.81 -7.67
N THR A 622 -19.49 -9.60 -7.51
CA THR A 622 -19.91 -8.72 -8.61
C THR A 622 -18.75 -7.86 -9.11
N PRO A 623 -18.87 -7.22 -10.30
CA PRO A 623 -17.86 -6.26 -10.76
C PRO A 623 -17.62 -5.10 -9.78
N GLY A 624 -18.65 -4.66 -9.05
CA GLY A 624 -18.52 -3.63 -8.02
C GLY A 624 -17.70 -4.10 -6.82
N ASP A 625 -17.92 -5.35 -6.37
CA ASP A 625 -17.13 -5.94 -5.28
C ASP A 625 -15.66 -6.06 -5.68
N LEU A 626 -15.38 -6.50 -6.93
CA LEU A 626 -14.02 -6.62 -7.43
C LEU A 626 -13.32 -5.27 -7.56
N ALA A 627 -14.02 -4.20 -7.97
CA ALA A 627 -13.44 -2.86 -7.97
C ALA A 627 -12.98 -2.44 -6.57
N SER A 628 -13.84 -2.63 -5.56
CA SER A 628 -13.51 -2.33 -4.16
C SER A 628 -12.37 -3.20 -3.62
N LEU A 629 -12.38 -4.51 -3.92
CA LEU A 629 -11.34 -5.44 -3.49
C LEU A 629 -9.99 -5.14 -4.17
N GLY A 630 -9.99 -4.73 -5.43
CA GLY A 630 -8.79 -4.33 -6.17
C GLY A 630 -8.11 -3.10 -5.55
N GLU A 631 -8.91 -2.08 -5.23
CA GLU A 631 -8.42 -0.88 -4.53
C GLU A 631 -7.88 -1.21 -3.14
N GLN A 632 -8.62 -2.03 -2.37
CA GLN A 632 -8.21 -2.46 -1.04
C GLN A 632 -6.89 -3.24 -1.08
N CYS A 633 -6.78 -4.27 -1.92
CA CYS A 633 -5.56 -5.08 -2.03
C CYS A 633 -4.35 -4.26 -2.48
N SER A 634 -4.56 -3.29 -3.39
CA SER A 634 -3.49 -2.37 -3.81
C SER A 634 -3.06 -1.43 -2.68
N THR A 635 -4.00 -1.04 -1.81
CA THR A 635 -3.73 -0.18 -0.66
C THR A 635 -3.03 -0.92 0.46
N THR A 636 -3.43 -2.15 0.77
CA THR A 636 -2.76 -2.99 1.78
C THR A 636 -1.34 -3.35 1.36
N GLU A 637 -1.12 -3.60 0.07
CA GLU A 637 0.22 -3.82 -0.49
C GLU A 637 1.12 -2.60 -0.27
N ARG A 638 0.69 -1.40 -0.67
CA ARG A 638 1.45 -0.16 -0.43
C ARG A 638 1.72 0.09 1.04
N ARG A 639 0.73 -0.17 1.91
CA ARG A 639 0.85 -0.01 3.36
C ARG A 639 1.91 -0.95 3.94
N ALA A 640 1.96 -2.20 3.47
CA ALA A 640 2.97 -3.18 3.86
C ALA A 640 4.38 -2.75 3.39
N ASP A 641 4.51 -2.30 2.14
CA ASP A 641 5.79 -1.81 1.60
C ASP A 641 6.30 -0.57 2.34
N GLU A 642 5.41 0.37 2.67
CA GLU A 642 5.77 1.55 3.47
C GLU A 642 6.26 1.16 4.86
N ALA A 643 5.56 0.26 5.56
CA ALA A 643 5.94 -0.19 6.90
C ALA A 643 7.28 -0.95 6.91
N THR A 644 7.50 -1.85 5.95
CA THR A 644 8.76 -2.61 5.85
C THR A 644 9.94 -1.70 5.50
N ARG A 645 9.75 -0.75 4.57
CA ARG A 645 10.75 0.27 4.25
C ARG A 645 11.10 1.15 5.45
N ASP A 646 10.11 1.48 6.27
CA ASP A 646 10.28 2.29 7.47
C ASP A 646 11.14 1.57 8.52
N VAL A 647 10.84 0.29 8.79
CA VAL A 647 11.69 -0.58 9.65
C VAL A 647 13.10 -0.72 9.09
N MET A 648 13.25 -0.95 7.79
CA MET A 648 14.56 -1.01 7.15
C MET A 648 15.33 0.31 7.32
N SER A 649 14.66 1.46 7.22
CA SER A 649 15.29 2.77 7.40
C SER A 649 15.74 2.98 8.85
N TRP A 650 14.91 2.55 9.82
CA TRP A 650 15.29 2.53 11.24
C TRP A 650 16.55 1.70 11.47
N LEU A 651 16.53 0.44 11.05
CA LEU A 651 17.64 -0.49 11.24
C LEU A 651 18.93 0.02 10.58
N LYS A 652 18.82 0.58 9.38
CA LYS A 652 19.96 1.22 8.69
C LYS A 652 20.52 2.43 9.46
N CYS A 653 19.65 3.24 10.06
CA CYS A 653 20.09 4.33 10.94
C CYS A 653 20.79 3.80 12.20
N GLU A 654 20.22 2.80 12.86
CA GLU A 654 20.82 2.18 14.05
C GLU A 654 22.23 1.64 13.72
N TYR A 655 22.37 0.95 12.59
CA TYR A 655 23.65 0.41 12.13
C TYR A 655 24.72 1.46 11.84
N LEU A 656 24.35 2.71 11.52
CA LEU A 656 25.31 3.80 11.29
C LEU A 656 25.55 4.66 12.53
N GLN A 657 24.80 4.48 13.61
CA GLN A 657 24.90 5.31 14.79
C GLN A 657 26.28 5.22 15.46
N ASP A 658 26.92 4.05 15.41
CA ASP A 658 28.28 3.81 15.91
C ASP A 658 29.38 4.20 14.92
N LYS A 659 29.02 4.56 13.68
CA LYS A 659 29.93 4.98 12.59
C LYS A 659 29.93 6.48 12.35
N VAL A 660 29.33 7.27 13.26
CA VAL A 660 29.36 8.74 13.18
C VAL A 660 30.81 9.23 13.28
N GLY A 661 31.24 9.99 12.28
CA GLY A 661 32.61 10.48 12.12
C GLY A 661 33.44 9.70 11.09
N ASP A 662 33.00 8.50 10.70
CA ASP A 662 33.69 7.67 9.71
C ASP A 662 33.44 8.15 8.28
N GLU A 663 34.41 7.89 7.40
CA GLU A 663 34.38 8.23 5.99
C GLU A 663 34.04 7.00 5.15
N PHE A 664 33.14 7.18 4.19
CA PHE A 664 32.67 6.14 3.29
C PHE A 664 32.75 6.62 1.85
N GLU A 665 33.06 5.70 0.95
CA GLU A 665 32.74 5.89 -0.46
C GLU A 665 31.24 5.67 -0.65
N GLY A 666 30.63 6.43 -1.57
CA GLY A 666 29.23 6.28 -1.91
C GLY A 666 28.93 6.84 -3.28
N VAL A 667 27.73 6.54 -3.75
CA VAL A 667 27.24 6.92 -5.07
C VAL A 667 25.99 7.78 -4.90
N VAL A 668 25.89 8.88 -5.64
CA VAL A 668 24.70 9.74 -5.59
C VAL A 668 23.48 8.97 -6.10
N SER A 669 22.56 8.62 -5.21
CA SER A 669 21.34 7.85 -5.48
C SER A 669 20.15 8.73 -5.90
N ALA A 670 20.14 10.00 -5.49
CA ALA A 670 19.16 10.99 -5.93
C ALA A 670 19.69 12.42 -5.80
N VAL A 671 19.15 13.32 -6.64
CA VAL A 671 19.48 14.75 -6.62
C VAL A 671 18.20 15.55 -6.47
N THR A 672 18.21 16.51 -5.55
CA THR A 672 17.08 17.39 -5.25
C THR A 672 17.54 18.84 -5.15
N GLY A 673 16.60 19.79 -5.15
CA GLY A 673 16.91 21.21 -4.99
C GLY A 673 17.57 21.57 -3.66
N PHE A 674 17.45 20.71 -2.64
CA PHE A 674 18.00 20.96 -1.30
C PHE A 674 19.22 20.10 -0.96
N GLY A 675 19.67 19.23 -1.86
CA GLY A 675 20.85 18.39 -1.62
C GLY A 675 20.94 17.13 -2.46
N LEU A 676 21.91 16.29 -2.12
CA LEU A 676 22.22 15.02 -2.76
C LEU A 676 21.94 13.89 -1.78
N PHE A 677 21.21 12.87 -2.20
CA PHE A 677 21.21 11.60 -1.49
C PHE A 677 22.35 10.74 -2.01
N VAL A 678 23.11 10.16 -1.08
CA VAL A 678 24.28 9.33 -1.36
C VAL A 678 24.03 7.97 -0.71
N GLU A 679 24.15 6.90 -1.50
CA GLU A 679 24.14 5.53 -1.00
C GLU A 679 25.58 5.09 -0.75
N LEU A 680 25.88 4.65 0.48
CA LEU A 680 27.21 4.20 0.87
C LEU A 680 27.55 2.86 0.21
N SER A 681 28.74 2.77 -0.37
CA SER A 681 29.30 1.52 -0.88
C SER A 681 29.45 0.50 0.26
N ASP A 682 29.21 -0.78 -0.04
CA ASP A 682 29.30 -1.95 0.87
C ASP A 682 28.33 -1.98 2.06
N VAL A 683 27.77 -0.83 2.45
CA VAL A 683 26.81 -0.70 3.55
C VAL A 683 25.38 -0.57 3.03
N TYR A 684 25.21 -0.06 1.79
CA TYR A 684 23.92 0.08 1.11
C TYR A 684 22.90 0.93 1.89
N VAL A 685 23.40 1.93 2.62
CA VAL A 685 22.60 2.88 3.39
C VAL A 685 22.63 4.25 2.72
N GLU A 686 21.46 4.86 2.59
CA GLU A 686 21.29 6.17 1.99
C GLU A 686 21.29 7.27 3.06
N GLY A 687 21.95 8.39 2.77
CA GLY A 687 21.95 9.59 3.61
C GLY A 687 22.03 10.86 2.78
N LEU A 688 21.75 12.00 3.41
CA LEU A 688 21.61 13.30 2.76
C LEU A 688 22.87 14.16 2.93
N VAL A 689 23.48 14.56 1.83
CA VAL A 689 24.37 15.73 1.78
C VAL A 689 23.51 16.95 1.49
N HIS A 690 23.18 17.73 2.52
CA HIS A 690 22.41 18.95 2.36
C HIS A 690 23.18 19.98 1.50
N ILE A 691 22.49 20.83 0.73
CA ILE A 691 23.08 21.84 -0.14
C ILE A 691 24.06 22.78 0.58
N THR A 692 23.84 23.02 1.87
CA THR A 692 24.75 23.84 2.70
C THR A 692 26.05 23.14 3.08
N ALA A 693 26.10 21.81 2.98
CA ALA A 693 27.31 21.01 3.17
C ALA A 693 28.12 20.84 1.87
N LEU A 694 27.60 21.34 0.74
CA LEU A 694 28.35 21.45 -0.51
C LEU A 694 29.33 22.64 -0.47
N PRO A 695 30.34 22.68 -1.36
CA PRO A 695 31.23 23.83 -1.50
C PRO A 695 30.46 25.14 -1.66
N GLN A 696 30.97 26.25 -1.11
CA GLN A 696 30.27 27.54 -1.14
C GLN A 696 30.01 28.06 -2.56
N ASP A 697 28.75 27.93 -2.99
CA ASP A 697 28.20 28.42 -4.25
C ASP A 697 26.67 28.53 -4.17
N TYR A 698 26.06 29.14 -5.19
CA TYR A 698 24.63 29.00 -5.44
C TYR A 698 24.41 27.84 -6.40
N TYR A 699 23.75 26.78 -5.95
CA TYR A 699 23.47 25.63 -6.81
C TYR A 699 22.09 25.74 -7.45
N HIS A 700 22.07 25.58 -8.77
CA HIS A 700 20.85 25.47 -9.56
C HIS A 700 20.54 23.99 -9.79
N PHE A 701 19.33 23.59 -9.42
CA PHE A 701 18.84 22.24 -9.67
C PHE A 701 18.29 22.15 -11.08
N GLU A 702 18.79 21.19 -11.84
CA GLU A 702 18.33 20.86 -13.19
C GLU A 702 17.63 19.50 -13.12
N PRO A 703 16.29 19.44 -12.95
CA PRO A 703 15.56 18.19 -12.68
C PRO A 703 15.69 17.16 -13.80
N ALA A 704 15.57 17.60 -15.05
CA ALA A 704 15.67 16.73 -16.23
C ALA A 704 17.05 16.06 -16.36
N ARG A 705 18.09 16.70 -15.82
CA ARG A 705 19.47 16.21 -15.85
C ARG A 705 19.90 15.49 -14.58
N HIS A 706 19.02 15.43 -13.58
CA HIS A 706 19.33 14.94 -12.25
C HIS A 706 20.66 15.47 -11.69
N ARG A 707 20.87 16.79 -11.75
CA ARG A 707 22.12 17.42 -11.30
C ARG A 707 21.93 18.77 -10.59
N LEU A 708 22.87 19.10 -9.71
CA LEU A 708 23.06 20.41 -9.11
C LEU A 708 24.31 21.07 -9.72
N VAL A 709 24.16 22.28 -10.23
CA VAL A 709 25.25 23.04 -10.88
C VAL A 709 25.52 24.33 -10.12
N GLY A 710 26.74 24.50 -9.63
CA GLY A 710 27.19 25.73 -8.99
C GLY A 710 27.27 26.88 -9.99
N GLU A 711 26.66 28.02 -9.66
CA GLU A 711 26.60 29.20 -10.53
C GLU A 711 27.98 29.77 -10.84
N ARG A 712 28.81 29.92 -9.80
CA ARG A 712 30.14 30.54 -9.89
C ARG A 712 31.23 29.52 -10.20
N THR A 713 31.22 28.40 -9.50
CA THR A 713 32.27 27.36 -9.59
C THR A 713 32.06 26.45 -10.78
N ARG A 714 30.83 26.36 -11.30
CA ARG A 714 30.39 25.35 -12.27
C ARG A 714 30.62 23.91 -11.79
N THR A 715 30.89 23.72 -10.50
CA THR A 715 30.95 22.39 -9.90
C THR A 715 29.59 21.74 -10.06
N THR A 716 29.60 20.54 -10.65
CA THR A 716 28.40 19.79 -10.97
C THR A 716 28.40 18.52 -10.13
N PHE A 717 27.28 18.26 -9.47
CA PHE A 717 26.99 16.98 -8.82
C PHE A 717 25.80 16.37 -9.53
N LYS A 718 25.97 15.19 -10.10
CA LYS A 718 24.92 14.49 -10.84
C LYS A 718 24.65 13.13 -10.23
N LEU A 719 23.50 12.58 -10.60
CA LEU A 719 23.12 11.21 -10.27
C LEU A 719 24.24 10.23 -10.65
N GLY A 720 24.58 9.36 -9.71
CA GLY A 720 25.62 8.33 -9.80
C GLY A 720 27.06 8.79 -9.77
N ASP A 721 27.34 10.06 -9.46
CA ASP A 721 28.70 10.47 -9.11
C ASP A 721 29.18 9.70 -7.87
N ALA A 722 30.43 9.21 -7.93
CA ALA A 722 31.10 8.64 -6.77
C ALA A 722 31.64 9.78 -5.90
N LEU A 723 31.25 9.79 -4.62
CA LEU A 723 31.63 10.78 -3.63
C LEU A 723 32.21 10.09 -2.41
N THR A 724 33.14 10.75 -1.73
CA THR A 724 33.54 10.37 -0.37
C THR A 724 32.78 11.24 0.60
N VAL A 725 32.03 10.62 1.50
CA VAL A 725 31.20 11.31 2.49
C VAL A 725 31.58 10.89 3.90
N ARG A 726 31.41 11.79 4.86
CA ARG A 726 31.52 11.50 6.29
C ARG A 726 30.15 11.48 6.93
N VAL A 727 29.87 10.49 7.77
CA VAL A 727 28.66 10.47 8.60
C VAL A 727 28.77 11.53 9.69
N VAL A 728 27.89 12.53 9.68
CA VAL A 728 27.96 13.65 10.63
C VAL A 728 26.92 13.52 11.74
N ARG A 729 25.74 13.05 11.37
CA ARG A 729 24.61 12.88 12.28
C ARG A 729 23.75 11.73 11.81
N VAL A 730 23.28 10.95 12.77
CA VAL A 730 22.21 9.97 12.59
C VAL A 730 21.08 10.38 13.53
N ASP A 731 19.90 10.59 12.97
CA ASP A 731 18.68 10.90 13.70
C ASP A 731 17.71 9.71 13.59
N LEU A 732 17.60 8.95 14.67
CA LEU A 732 16.71 7.79 14.72
C LEU A 732 15.24 8.18 14.80
N ASP A 733 14.91 9.31 15.44
CA ASP A 733 13.52 9.75 15.58
C ASP A 733 12.98 10.21 14.21
N GLU A 734 13.81 10.84 13.37
CA GLU A 734 13.44 11.22 11.99
C GLU A 734 13.77 10.13 10.94
N ARG A 735 14.46 9.06 11.33
CA ARG A 735 15.02 8.02 10.44
C ARG A 735 15.84 8.63 9.29
N LYS A 736 16.73 9.59 9.65
CA LYS A 736 17.59 10.34 8.72
C LYS A 736 19.06 10.21 9.07
N ILE A 737 19.88 10.26 8.04
CA ILE A 737 21.34 10.27 8.15
C ILE A 737 21.85 11.49 7.37
N ASP A 738 22.64 12.33 8.02
CA ASP A 738 23.27 13.50 7.40
C ASP A 738 24.74 13.23 7.11
N PHE A 739 25.14 13.60 5.90
CA PHE A 739 26.49 13.44 5.38
C PHE A 739 27.15 14.80 5.10
N GLU A 740 28.46 14.84 5.28
CA GLU A 740 29.33 15.93 4.83
C GLU A 740 30.22 15.42 3.70
N LEU A 741 30.37 16.23 2.64
CA LEU A 741 31.23 15.89 1.51
C LEU A 741 32.71 16.06 1.88
N ILE A 742 33.51 15.01 1.67
CA ILE A 742 34.95 15.02 1.88
C ILE A 742 35.68 15.18 0.54
N GLY A 743 36.80 15.91 0.53
CA GLY A 743 37.67 16.01 -0.64
C GLY A 743 37.27 17.06 -1.69
N ALA A 744 36.08 17.67 -1.58
CA ALA A 744 35.82 18.92 -2.29
C ALA A 744 36.67 20.00 -1.63
N LYS A 745 37.77 20.40 -2.28
CA LYS A 745 38.69 21.42 -1.76
C LYS A 745 37.95 22.75 -1.53
N THR A 746 37.31 22.91 -0.38
CA THR A 746 37.09 24.23 0.21
C THR A 746 38.47 24.74 0.55
N GLY A 747 38.85 25.87 -0.04
CA GLY A 747 40.11 26.54 0.25
C GLY A 747 40.25 26.75 1.74
N ARG A 748 41.01 25.86 2.40
CA ARG A 748 41.54 26.08 3.73
C ARG A 748 42.36 27.36 3.60
N LYS A 749 41.86 28.48 4.13
CA LYS A 749 42.60 29.75 4.17
C LYS A 749 44.00 29.43 4.71
N ALA A 750 44.99 29.43 3.83
CA ALA A 750 46.37 29.47 4.24
C ALA A 750 46.50 30.75 5.08
N LYS A 751 46.83 30.59 6.38
CA LYS A 751 47.27 31.73 7.18
C LYS A 751 48.41 32.39 6.39
N PRO A 752 48.35 33.69 6.08
CA PRO A 752 49.40 34.34 5.33
C PRO A 752 50.70 34.21 6.15
N LYS A 753 51.73 33.61 5.56
CA LYS A 753 53.09 33.67 6.11
C LYS A 753 53.49 35.14 6.14
N ALA A 754 53.55 35.71 7.34
CA ALA A 754 54.02 37.06 7.56
C ALA A 754 55.45 37.20 6.99
N SER A 755 55.65 38.21 6.15
CA SER A 755 56.96 38.55 5.61
C SER A 755 57.89 39.03 6.72
N SER A 756 59.18 38.72 6.61
CA SER A 756 60.23 39.02 7.59
C SER A 756 60.45 40.51 7.87
N LYS A 757 59.79 41.42 7.13
CA LYS A 757 59.76 42.86 7.42
C LYS A 757 58.74 43.27 8.50
N ALA A 758 57.70 42.46 8.76
CA ALA A 758 56.70 42.76 9.79
C ALA A 758 57.16 42.39 11.22
N LYS A 759 58.18 41.54 11.37
CA LYS A 759 58.77 41.20 12.69
C LYS A 759 59.78 42.24 13.20
N ALA A 760 60.34 43.09 12.33
CA ALA A 760 61.27 44.15 12.73
C ALA A 760 60.50 45.40 13.23
N MET A 761 59.40 45.78 12.58
CA MET A 761 58.58 46.93 13.00
C MET A 761 57.72 46.69 14.25
N ALA A 762 57.42 45.43 14.60
CA ALA A 762 56.66 45.11 15.81
C ALA A 762 57.49 45.24 17.10
N LYS A 763 58.82 45.12 17.01
CA LYS A 763 59.73 45.22 18.16
C LYS A 763 60.00 46.66 18.60
N ASP A 764 59.95 47.60 17.65
CA ASP A 764 60.08 49.04 17.92
C ASP A 764 58.76 49.66 18.43
N TYR A 765 57.62 49.02 18.16
CA TYR A 765 56.29 49.49 18.59
C TYR A 765 55.94 49.11 20.04
N GLU A 766 56.42 47.97 20.55
CA GLU A 766 56.22 47.55 21.95
C GLU A 766 57.08 48.32 22.96
N ALA A 767 58.23 48.88 22.54
CA ALA A 767 59.06 49.72 23.41
C ALA A 767 58.50 51.15 23.61
N ALA A 768 57.58 51.61 22.74
CA ALA A 768 57.04 52.96 22.77
C ALA A 768 55.71 53.12 23.53
N GLN A 769 55.01 52.02 23.88
CA GLN A 769 53.70 52.07 24.56
C GLN A 769 53.75 52.06 26.10
N ALA A 770 54.93 52.06 26.73
CA ALA A 770 55.08 52.04 28.19
C ALA A 770 55.05 53.42 28.88
N ARG A 771 54.41 54.45 28.30
CA ARG A 771 54.21 55.76 28.97
C ARG A 771 52.84 56.39 28.59
N LYS A 772 51.89 56.43 29.53
CA LYS A 772 50.65 57.23 29.44
C LYS A 772 50.93 58.69 29.87
N PRO A 773 50.27 59.70 29.28
CA PRO A 773 49.19 60.35 30.04
C PRO A 773 48.01 61.00 29.24
N ARG A 774 46.87 61.08 29.95
CA ARG A 774 45.77 62.08 30.03
C ARG A 774 45.38 63.02 28.86
N LYS A 775 44.07 62.93 28.54
CA LYS A 775 43.01 63.96 28.27
C LYS A 775 43.37 65.26 27.51
N ARG A 776 42.68 65.49 26.37
CA ARG A 776 41.94 66.75 26.03
C ARG A 776 41.10 66.62 24.72
N LYS A 777 39.88 67.19 24.72
CA LYS A 777 38.97 67.52 23.59
C LYS A 777 39.40 68.88 22.95
N PRO A 778 38.70 69.52 21.96
CA PRO A 778 37.92 69.09 20.77
C PRO A 778 38.21 69.97 19.49
N LYS A 779 37.46 69.74 18.37
CA LYS A 779 36.87 70.69 17.36
C LYS A 779 36.89 70.07 15.94
N ALA A 780 36.07 70.40 14.95
CA ALA A 780 34.71 70.91 14.75
C ALA A 780 34.50 71.01 13.20
N ASN A 781 33.23 71.14 12.77
CA ASN A 781 32.70 71.49 11.44
C ASN A 781 32.52 70.40 10.37
N LEU A 782 31.26 69.99 10.18
CA LEU A 782 30.61 69.73 8.90
C LEU A 782 29.11 70.14 9.01
N PRO A 783 28.49 70.75 7.98
CA PRO A 783 27.06 71.11 7.99
C PRO A 783 26.14 69.96 7.54
N GLU A 784 24.88 70.10 7.98
CA GLU A 784 23.71 69.21 7.84
C GLU A 784 23.30 68.88 6.39
N PRO A 785 22.49 67.81 6.20
CA PRO A 785 21.05 68.07 6.12
C PRO A 785 20.19 67.27 7.10
N ALA A 786 19.02 67.83 7.37
CA ALA A 786 18.02 67.44 8.33
C ALA A 786 17.49 66.01 8.18
N ALA A 787 17.12 65.47 9.33
CA ALA A 787 16.70 64.10 9.58
C ALA A 787 15.14 64.00 9.71
N PRO A 788 14.57 62.96 10.33
CA PRO A 788 13.84 61.87 9.66
C PRO A 788 12.39 61.76 10.18
N VAL A 789 11.67 60.63 9.96
CA VAL A 789 10.98 59.85 11.02
C VAL A 789 9.92 58.85 10.51
N LYS A 790 10.14 57.59 10.96
CA LYS A 790 9.23 56.50 11.39
C LYS A 790 8.18 55.88 10.45
N LYS A 791 8.33 54.56 10.30
CA LYS A 791 7.28 53.58 9.98
C LYS A 791 6.76 52.95 11.28
N ALA A 792 5.44 52.94 11.48
CA ALA A 792 4.71 51.91 12.23
C ALA A 792 3.20 51.96 11.91
N SER A 793 2.64 50.77 11.62
CA SER A 793 1.28 50.27 11.84
C SER A 793 0.04 51.13 11.55
N ALA A 794 -0.85 50.61 10.69
CA ALA A 794 -2.24 50.21 11.01
C ALA A 794 -3.09 50.20 9.73
N ALA A 795 -3.52 49.02 9.28
CA ALA A 795 -4.44 48.86 8.16
C ALA A 795 -5.74 48.22 8.66
N SER A 796 -6.84 48.96 8.62
CA SER A 796 -8.22 48.46 8.55
C SER A 796 -9.22 49.59 8.28
N ARG A 797 -10.20 49.32 7.38
CA ARG A 797 -11.42 50.08 7.01
C ARG A 797 -11.20 51.16 5.93
N ILE A 798 -11.85 51.18 4.75
CA ILE A 798 -13.16 50.71 4.27
C ILE A 798 -13.05 50.58 2.72
N ILE A 799 -13.29 49.40 2.13
CA ILE A 799 -14.50 49.03 1.35
C ILE A 799 -15.14 50.20 0.58
N ALA A 800 -14.81 50.35 -0.70
CA ALA A 800 -15.76 50.49 -1.82
C ALA A 800 -15.11 51.23 -3.00
N GLY A 801 -15.19 50.60 -4.18
CA GLY A 801 -15.26 51.36 -5.43
C GLY A 801 -14.00 51.40 -6.27
N VAL A 802 -13.60 50.26 -6.86
CA VAL A 802 -13.30 50.21 -8.31
C VAL A 802 -13.72 48.83 -8.83
N LYS A 803 -14.97 48.75 -9.28
CA LYS A 803 -15.34 48.00 -10.48
C LYS A 803 -14.91 48.84 -11.69
N ASN A 804 -14.61 48.16 -12.79
CA ASN A 804 -14.57 48.65 -14.17
C ASN A 804 -13.22 49.17 -14.71
N ALA A 805 -12.49 48.25 -15.34
CA ALA A 805 -11.79 48.50 -16.60
C ALA A 805 -11.75 47.20 -17.43
N ALA A 806 -12.92 46.74 -17.88
CA ALA A 806 -13.07 45.75 -18.95
C ALA A 806 -14.52 45.76 -19.46
N ALA A 807 -14.87 46.79 -20.23
CA ALA A 807 -15.94 46.80 -21.23
C ALA A 807 -16.18 48.25 -21.70
N ASN A 808 -15.69 48.57 -22.90
CA ASN A 808 -16.38 49.52 -23.78
C ASN A 808 -15.78 49.40 -25.17
N LEU A 809 -16.44 48.63 -26.03
CA LEU A 809 -16.35 48.75 -27.49
C LEU A 809 -17.56 48.05 -28.12
N LEU A 810 -18.69 48.76 -28.18
CA LEU A 810 -19.77 48.63 -29.18
C LEU A 810 -20.40 50.03 -29.26
N GLY A 811 -20.65 50.69 -30.39
CA GLY A 811 -20.53 50.35 -31.80
C GLY A 811 -21.14 51.50 -32.64
N ARG A 812 -20.96 51.43 -33.97
CA ARG A 812 -21.62 52.14 -35.10
C ARG A 812 -20.58 52.29 -36.22
N GLY A 813 -20.77 52.00 -37.49
CA GLY A 813 -21.90 51.54 -38.31
C GLY A 813 -21.61 51.90 -39.79
N LYS A 814 -22.10 51.07 -40.72
CA LYS A 814 -22.39 51.31 -42.16
C LYS A 814 -21.25 51.33 -43.23
N ALA A 815 -21.27 50.27 -44.04
CA ALA A 815 -21.43 50.20 -45.51
C ALA A 815 -20.67 51.16 -46.47
N LYS A 816 -19.87 50.58 -47.39
CA LYS A 816 -20.13 50.42 -48.85
C LYS A 816 -18.85 50.02 -49.61
N LYS A 817 -19.02 49.12 -50.61
CA LYS A 817 -18.40 48.98 -51.97
C LYS A 817 -16.95 49.45 -52.18
N ALA A 818 -16.12 48.88 -53.05
CA ALA A 818 -16.09 47.76 -54.01
C ALA A 818 -14.65 47.84 -54.63
N VAL A 819 -14.03 46.82 -55.22
CA VAL A 819 -14.04 46.50 -56.66
C VAL A 819 -12.72 45.74 -56.96
N GLU A 820 -12.84 44.67 -57.77
CA GLU A 820 -11.88 44.06 -58.74
C GLU A 820 -10.46 43.62 -58.29
N ASP A 821 -9.82 42.56 -58.81
CA ASP A 821 -9.98 41.89 -60.11
C ASP A 821 -9.46 40.43 -60.10
N ALA A 822 -10.34 39.52 -60.55
CA ALA A 822 -10.20 38.58 -61.68
C ALA A 822 -9.02 37.58 -61.89
N PRO A 823 -9.27 36.49 -62.68
CA PRO A 823 -8.70 35.14 -62.51
C PRO A 823 -7.98 34.58 -63.77
N ILE A 824 -7.49 33.33 -63.71
CA ILE A 824 -7.27 32.51 -64.92
C ILE A 824 -7.83 31.08 -64.75
N LYS A 825 -8.35 30.57 -65.87
CA LYS A 825 -9.24 29.43 -66.12
C LYS A 825 -8.54 28.45 -67.10
N LYS A 826 -9.06 27.22 -67.19
CA LYS A 826 -8.97 26.22 -68.31
C LYS A 826 -7.67 25.40 -68.41
N ALA A 827 -7.62 24.17 -68.93
CA ALA A 827 -8.57 23.10 -69.28
C ALA A 827 -7.73 21.85 -69.70
N LYS A 828 -8.37 20.67 -69.76
CA LYS A 828 -7.85 19.35 -70.23
C LYS A 828 -7.40 19.34 -71.71
N PRO A 829 -6.71 18.29 -72.21
CA PRO A 829 -7.35 17.08 -72.82
C PRO A 829 -6.63 15.73 -72.49
N SER A 830 -7.32 14.58 -72.37
CA SER A 830 -7.49 13.42 -73.31
C SER A 830 -6.23 12.51 -73.42
N ASP A 831 -6.19 11.16 -73.53
CA ASP A 831 -7.10 10.09 -73.96
C ASP A 831 -6.67 8.65 -73.49
N THR A 832 -7.68 7.77 -73.33
CA THR A 832 -7.81 6.30 -73.61
C THR A 832 -6.88 5.15 -73.16
N LYS A 833 -7.52 4.15 -72.47
CA LYS A 833 -7.60 2.65 -72.61
C LYS A 833 -6.31 1.77 -72.56
N ALA A 834 -6.25 0.53 -72.04
CA ALA A 834 -7.09 -0.48 -71.34
C ALA A 834 -6.09 -1.54 -70.73
N THR A 835 -6.36 -2.38 -69.71
CA THR A 835 -7.29 -3.56 -69.68
C THR A 835 -7.55 -4.10 -68.23
N GLN A 836 -8.84 -4.40 -67.94
CA GLN A 836 -9.50 -5.56 -67.25
C GLN A 836 -8.76 -6.44 -66.21
N GLU A 837 -9.35 -7.10 -65.19
CA GLU A 837 -10.68 -7.25 -64.49
C GLU A 837 -10.38 -8.20 -63.29
N ARG A 838 -10.97 -8.11 -62.09
CA ARG A 838 -12.24 -8.77 -61.66
C ARG A 838 -12.67 -8.34 -60.23
N LYS A 839 -14.00 -8.26 -60.06
CA LYS A 839 -14.85 -7.94 -58.86
C LYS A 839 -14.87 -9.09 -57.83
N SER A 840 -15.42 -8.99 -56.60
CA SER A 840 -16.71 -8.42 -56.11
C SER A 840 -16.75 -8.45 -54.55
N THR A 841 -17.08 -7.38 -53.79
CA THR A 841 -18.40 -6.77 -53.38
C THR A 841 -19.14 -7.53 -52.26
N SER A 842 -19.91 -6.96 -51.30
CA SER A 842 -20.30 -5.58 -50.88
C SER A 842 -21.38 -5.73 -49.75
N VAL A 843 -21.36 -4.96 -48.64
CA VAL A 843 -22.08 -3.69 -48.35
C VAL A 843 -23.41 -3.83 -47.55
N GLU A 844 -23.64 -2.77 -46.78
CA GLU A 844 -24.47 -2.51 -45.61
C GLU A 844 -25.57 -1.44 -45.91
N SER A 845 -26.47 -1.22 -44.92
CA SER A 845 -27.12 0.06 -44.53
C SER A 845 -28.57 0.44 -44.96
N ALA A 846 -29.44 0.53 -43.92
CA ALA A 846 -30.29 1.64 -43.42
C ALA A 846 -31.30 2.45 -44.30
N ASN A 847 -32.57 2.56 -43.85
CA ASN A 847 -33.16 3.71 -43.07
C ASN A 847 -34.66 4.09 -43.37
N ALA A 848 -35.44 4.25 -42.28
CA ALA A 848 -36.58 5.14 -41.88
C ALA A 848 -37.83 5.59 -42.73
N GLY A 849 -39.01 5.62 -42.03
CA GLY A 849 -40.20 6.52 -42.15
C GLY A 849 -41.40 6.01 -42.98
N GLU A 850 -42.72 6.12 -42.71
CA GLU A 850 -43.59 6.92 -41.81
C GLU A 850 -45.03 6.28 -41.72
N LYS A 851 -45.92 6.85 -40.88
CA LYS A 851 -47.24 6.42 -40.31
C LYS A 851 -48.43 6.12 -41.25
N ALA A 852 -49.37 5.24 -40.81
CA ALA A 852 -50.84 5.49 -40.68
C ALA A 852 -51.65 4.25 -40.17
N LYS A 853 -52.71 4.49 -39.37
CA LYS A 853 -53.72 3.52 -38.83
C LYS A 853 -54.89 3.31 -39.82
N PRO A 854 -55.69 2.22 -39.70
CA PRO A 854 -57.02 2.33 -39.05
C PRO A 854 -57.49 1.10 -38.21
N LYS A 855 -58.69 1.24 -37.63
CA LYS A 855 -59.39 0.46 -36.57
C LYS A 855 -60.33 -0.65 -37.08
N SER A 856 -60.65 -1.65 -36.25
CA SER A 856 -62.02 -2.18 -35.87
C SER A 856 -61.92 -3.59 -35.21
N ARG A 857 -62.37 -3.86 -33.96
CA ARG A 857 -63.71 -4.30 -33.44
C ARG A 857 -64.30 -5.54 -34.18
N ALA A 858 -64.92 -6.58 -33.59
CA ALA A 858 -65.26 -7.07 -32.24
C ALA A 858 -65.89 -8.48 -32.39
N GLY A 859 -65.97 -9.32 -31.34
CA GLY A 859 -66.85 -10.52 -31.37
C GLY A 859 -66.68 -11.52 -30.20
N ARG A 860 -67.73 -11.67 -29.39
CA ARG A 860 -67.90 -12.61 -28.25
C ARG A 860 -68.37 -14.00 -28.71
N SER A 861 -68.13 -15.05 -27.92
CA SER A 861 -69.20 -15.89 -27.29
C SER A 861 -68.65 -17.14 -26.55
N ARG A 862 -69.46 -17.61 -25.60
CA ARG A 862 -69.30 -18.77 -24.68
C ARG A 862 -70.22 -19.92 -25.19
N PRO A 863 -70.09 -21.19 -24.74
CA PRO A 863 -70.97 -21.66 -23.65
C PRO A 863 -70.42 -22.80 -22.73
N LYS A 864 -71.29 -23.21 -21.78
CA LYS A 864 -71.23 -24.13 -20.60
C LYS A 864 -71.04 -25.64 -20.98
N ALA A 865 -70.85 -26.67 -20.12
CA ALA A 865 -71.46 -26.98 -18.81
C ALA A 865 -70.90 -28.27 -18.10
N ARG A 866 -71.11 -28.34 -16.76
CA ARG A 866 -71.49 -29.48 -15.86
C ARG A 866 -70.47 -30.64 -15.62
N SER A 867 -70.36 -31.31 -14.45
CA SER A 867 -71.27 -31.56 -13.30
C SER A 867 -70.60 -32.18 -12.04
N LYS A 868 -71.16 -31.85 -10.83
CA LYS A 868 -71.52 -32.71 -9.65
C LYS A 868 -70.43 -33.56 -8.92
N ALA A 869 -70.39 -33.77 -7.60
CA ALA A 869 -71.30 -33.55 -6.46
C ALA A 869 -70.54 -33.64 -5.09
N GLN A 870 -71.09 -32.99 -4.05
CA GLN A 870 -70.89 -33.25 -2.60
C GLN A 870 -71.92 -34.30 -2.11
N PRO A 871 -71.77 -34.97 -0.94
CA PRO A 871 -72.39 -34.43 0.31
C PRO A 871 -71.79 -34.82 1.70
N LYS A 872 -72.02 -33.92 2.68
CA LYS A 872 -72.45 -34.10 4.11
C LYS A 872 -71.41 -34.53 5.18
N LYS A 873 -71.17 -33.71 6.24
CA LYS A 873 -71.89 -33.56 7.55
C LYS A 873 -71.85 -34.87 8.38
N GLY A 874 -71.46 -34.99 9.66
CA GLY A 874 -71.29 -34.07 10.79
C GLY A 874 -71.98 -34.69 12.03
N ALA A 875 -71.31 -34.81 13.19
CA ALA A 875 -71.87 -35.02 14.56
C ALA A 875 -70.70 -34.97 15.58
N LYS A 876 -70.66 -34.02 16.54
CA LYS A 876 -71.25 -34.00 17.91
C LYS A 876 -70.60 -35.04 18.86
N GLY A 877 -70.17 -34.73 20.09
CA GLY A 877 -70.23 -33.50 20.89
C GLY A 877 -69.63 -33.67 22.31
N GLU A 878 -69.68 -32.57 23.08
CA GLU A 878 -69.79 -32.45 24.56
C GLU A 878 -68.62 -32.95 25.47
N ALA A 879 -68.24 -32.33 26.61
CA ALA A 879 -68.61 -31.09 27.31
C ALA A 879 -67.66 -30.84 28.52
N SER A 880 -67.62 -29.58 29.00
CA SER A 880 -67.36 -29.13 30.40
C SER A 880 -65.92 -29.21 30.96
N ALA A 881 -65.40 -28.37 31.86
CA ALA A 881 -65.76 -27.08 32.47
C ALA A 881 -64.50 -26.53 33.21
N ALA A 882 -64.49 -25.23 33.51
CA ALA A 882 -63.42 -24.43 34.15
C ALA A 882 -63.31 -24.68 35.70
N PRO A 883 -62.69 -23.85 36.60
CA PRO A 883 -61.83 -22.63 36.44
C PRO A 883 -60.66 -22.43 37.48
N LYS A 884 -59.86 -21.36 37.26
CA LYS A 884 -59.23 -20.35 38.18
C LYS A 884 -58.72 -20.70 39.60
N ALA A 885 -57.51 -20.19 39.92
CA ALA A 885 -57.18 -19.23 41.02
C ALA A 885 -55.64 -19.00 41.08
N ARG A 886 -55.05 -17.83 40.83
CA ARG A 886 -54.77 -16.68 41.73
C ARG A 886 -54.36 -17.02 43.17
N GLY A 887 -53.14 -16.62 43.55
CA GLY A 887 -52.68 -16.46 44.93
C GLY A 887 -51.31 -15.76 44.98
N ALA A 888 -51.29 -14.53 45.49
CA ALA A 888 -50.13 -13.67 45.67
C ALA A 888 -49.70 -13.61 47.15
N SER A 889 -48.40 -13.39 47.42
CA SER A 889 -47.79 -12.72 48.60
C SER A 889 -46.36 -13.25 48.81
N ALA A 890 -45.36 -12.56 49.37
CA ALA A 890 -45.09 -11.16 49.67
C ALA A 890 -43.64 -11.08 50.20
N LYS A 891 -42.96 -9.96 49.89
CA LYS A 891 -41.94 -9.21 50.68
C LYS A 891 -40.82 -9.93 51.48
N LYS A 892 -39.57 -9.47 51.25
CA LYS A 892 -38.64 -8.78 52.21
C LYS A 892 -37.28 -8.53 51.52
N THR A 893 -36.92 -7.32 51.06
CA THR A 893 -36.12 -6.27 51.73
C THR A 893 -34.99 -6.73 52.66
N ALA A 894 -33.73 -6.51 52.29
CA ALA A 894 -32.73 -5.72 53.06
C ALA A 894 -31.28 -5.82 52.47
N LYS A 895 -30.71 -4.66 52.09
CA LYS A 895 -29.30 -4.25 52.33
C LYS A 895 -29.35 -3.34 53.59
N PRO A 896 -28.26 -2.85 54.25
CA PRO A 896 -26.82 -2.88 53.94
C PRO A 896 -25.88 -3.05 55.19
N THR A 897 -24.56 -2.88 55.00
CA THR A 897 -23.58 -2.14 55.85
C THR A 897 -22.30 -2.84 56.36
N SER A 898 -21.19 -2.08 56.19
CA SER A 898 -19.97 -1.90 57.01
C SER A 898 -18.85 -2.97 57.13
N LYS A 899 -17.70 -2.58 56.54
CA LYS A 899 -16.27 -2.73 56.96
C LYS A 899 -16.02 -2.65 58.50
N PRO A 900 -14.77 -2.79 59.03
CA PRO A 900 -13.48 -3.28 58.47
C PRO A 900 -12.80 -4.31 59.42
N ILE A 901 -11.60 -4.84 59.08
CA ILE A 901 -10.40 -4.91 59.95
C ILE A 901 -9.24 -5.58 59.19
N SER A 902 -8.04 -5.21 59.65
CA SER A 902 -6.70 -5.14 59.08
C SER A 902 -5.91 -6.44 58.87
N LYS A 903 -4.97 -6.33 57.90
CA LYS A 903 -3.60 -6.89 57.76
C LYS A 903 -3.13 -7.93 58.81
N PRO A 904 -2.24 -8.85 58.37
CA PRO A 904 -0.82 -8.62 58.69
C PRO A 904 0.16 -8.87 57.52
N LYS A 905 1.25 -8.09 57.54
CA LYS A 905 2.61 -8.37 57.03
C LYS A 905 3.53 -8.37 58.28
N PRO A 906 4.86 -8.60 58.20
CA PRO A 906 5.61 -9.75 57.68
C PRO A 906 6.71 -10.21 58.68
N GLY A 907 7.46 -11.27 58.34
CA GLY A 907 8.80 -11.55 58.92
C GLY A 907 9.01 -13.03 59.24
N ALA A 908 10.22 -13.58 59.37
CA ALA A 908 11.60 -13.27 59.03
C ALA A 908 12.46 -14.39 59.65
N LYS A 909 13.72 -14.54 59.19
CA LYS A 909 14.87 -15.28 59.79
C LYS A 909 14.99 -16.77 59.43
N ALA A 910 16.16 -17.42 59.46
CA ALA A 910 17.60 -17.11 59.33
C ALA A 910 18.37 -18.43 59.67
N ALA A 911 19.70 -18.43 59.49
CA ALA A 911 20.74 -19.40 59.94
C ALA A 911 21.07 -20.54 58.94
N ALA A 912 22.29 -20.79 58.42
CA ALA A 912 23.71 -20.62 58.79
C ALA A 912 24.42 -21.90 59.32
N LYS A 913 25.17 -22.57 58.40
CA LYS A 913 26.55 -23.15 58.53
C LYS A 913 26.83 -24.36 59.49
N PRO A 914 28.05 -24.99 59.49
CA PRO A 914 29.03 -25.39 58.44
C PRO A 914 29.82 -26.71 58.73
N LYS A 915 30.82 -27.07 57.86
CA LYS A 915 32.11 -27.85 58.06
C LYS A 915 32.25 -29.00 57.01
N ALA A 916 33.40 -29.39 56.43
CA ALA A 916 34.86 -29.18 56.60
C ALA A 916 35.61 -29.47 55.25
N LYS A 917 36.74 -28.79 54.93
CA LYS A 917 38.16 -29.26 54.77
C LYS A 917 38.35 -30.54 53.90
N THR A 918 39.24 -30.65 52.89
CA THR A 918 40.71 -30.42 52.89
C THR A 918 41.32 -30.42 51.45
N LYS A 919 42.51 -29.81 51.31
CA LYS A 919 43.39 -29.48 50.13
C LYS A 919 44.54 -30.56 49.93
N PRO A 920 45.72 -30.33 49.26
CA PRO A 920 46.09 -29.95 47.87
C PRO A 920 47.39 -30.62 47.26
N ALA A 921 47.76 -30.23 46.01
CA ALA A 921 49.12 -30.07 45.39
C ALA A 921 49.98 -31.34 45.04
N ALA A 922 50.92 -31.44 44.07
CA ALA A 922 51.75 -30.48 43.31
C ALA A 922 52.56 -31.13 42.12
N LYS A 923 53.15 -30.26 41.25
CA LYS A 923 54.46 -30.29 40.49
C LYS A 923 54.40 -30.57 38.97
N ALA A 924 55.21 -29.99 38.06
CA ALA A 924 56.30 -28.99 38.07
C ALA A 924 56.58 -28.46 36.62
N ARG A 925 57.35 -27.36 36.51
CA ARG A 925 57.84 -26.62 35.32
C ARG A 925 58.95 -27.34 34.51
N THR A 926 59.08 -27.00 33.19
CA THR A 926 60.32 -26.60 32.45
C THR A 926 59.97 -26.18 31.00
N THR A 927 60.02 -24.89 30.59
CA THR A 927 61.10 -24.13 29.87
C THR A 927 61.48 -24.57 28.42
N LYS A 928 61.13 -23.75 27.40
CA LYS A 928 62.02 -23.04 26.42
C LYS A 928 61.31 -22.68 25.08
N LYS A 929 61.44 -21.41 24.67
CA LYS A 929 61.33 -20.82 23.29
C LYS A 929 62.70 -20.98 22.57
N PRO A 930 63.01 -20.45 21.35
CA PRO A 930 62.25 -20.00 20.16
C PRO A 930 62.90 -20.40 18.78
N ALA A 931 62.33 -19.97 17.62
CA ALA A 931 62.94 -19.61 16.30
C ALA A 931 62.06 -20.11 15.12
N ALA A 932 61.49 -19.29 14.22
CA ALA A 932 62.05 -18.38 13.19
C ALA A 932 62.64 -19.08 11.94
N LYS A 933 61.92 -19.01 10.79
CA LYS A 933 62.37 -18.79 9.37
C LYS A 933 61.26 -19.27 8.40
N ARG A 934 60.62 -18.40 7.61
CA ARG A 934 60.99 -17.94 6.23
C ARG A 934 61.29 -19.07 5.25
N ALA A 935 60.40 -19.30 4.28
CA ALA A 935 60.65 -19.23 2.82
C ALA A 935 59.51 -19.92 2.01
N ALA A 936 59.03 -19.21 0.98
CA ALA A 936 58.16 -19.68 -0.11
C ALA A 936 58.95 -20.54 -1.13
N PRO A 937 58.52 -20.73 -2.40
CA PRO A 937 57.27 -21.28 -2.97
C PRO A 937 57.57 -22.52 -3.86
N ARG A 938 56.53 -23.19 -4.42
CA ARG A 938 56.47 -23.64 -5.85
C ARG A 938 55.28 -24.59 -6.13
N LYS A 939 54.45 -24.18 -7.09
CA LYS A 939 53.64 -24.99 -8.04
C LYS A 939 54.53 -25.99 -8.82
N PRO A 940 54.01 -26.83 -9.74
CA PRO A 940 52.64 -27.34 -9.97
C PRO A 940 52.58 -28.89 -10.10
N GLU A 941 51.37 -29.45 -10.02
CA GLU A 941 50.80 -30.37 -11.02
C GLU A 941 49.27 -30.33 -10.93
#